data_AF-A0A9D4SDP9-F1
#
_entry.id   AF-A0A9D4SDP9-F1
#
_cell.length_a   1.000
_cell.length_b   1.000
_cell.length_c   1.000
_cell.angle_alpha   90.00
_cell.angle_beta   90.00
_cell.angle_gamma   90.00
#
_symmetry.space_group_name_H-M   'P 1'
#
loop_
_entity.id
_entity.type
_entity.pdbx_description
1 polymer ?
#
loop_
_entity_poly.entity_id
_entity_poly.type
_entity_poly.pdbx_seq_one_letter_code
_entity_poly.pdbx_strand_id
1 'polypeptide(L)'
;MGQVWYFIAPSSLCHGSLPGIQYQYEYHSNIILNNNDNLEPAGFRVKGQVILENVWQDKRSYLALIELRQFKFEPRESSSSTRFFDTNAENVDHNWPPVLVHINGHDGHLQNLFVEKSHDNHHHLIEPTQLNLIVSIMNALRNRRDQKSDNQILPYEWELQGRHLIRRKSVQSELMEDFGKYSLLAPLITDNWEIESELAIDHDISEHVKGWQNVTLESKIYPNAHSKLFVNFELKLISQHSSAIVSTLSKAQSISQAVYLFGHHIRSKSMASLGPSHFQAERKPCQPHFCQSLSEFIQEYKRSLAEDHSLATNSMSVAFLRLLNYIRINSHKISRKDVAKLLQQLEKSRRNDDNIWSTLMDTIAASRHGDAMLAALDHLNLPKCQGDDRVGDCERFLVVTAISGSTVANMGSSYVAEHSLSVEQLLDLFVPLLSNGSWADHRVRNSFAMTVATLLHSYRTYVKTLSHDNFNNQSIIADHIPYESSRMTLRHHSSPTQFVDVSPESNAKDDKPDLKSQNHDRRHHQQKLLQISEKIIKQLQRDLDSCKDVECRIVYLHALGNTRIISKFGMLNTLKRYVINGGKRESVAAMRAMRDCVETEFESNAFDMNEKLSIRLRQLLVRILYDSNLETTTRLIASELLANVVDRDGDITIELIKHLDKFPSELATMIWKRAVQNVLLKRRQNRLPGVKSENWHLHSKILSGSSASFRYVMGGTGYANASYGVFLELLKGKLPKETSFNVDISRDNQMYQDIINVGLFARGLQSFAGESDDGDEDDELSTKSSSDDEESTMAGMTLHVLGQQLRPLIFFRSTSELMGHVWSGTGSEPTSVFRANLLLADYLDVKPLINGFLVEQTLKGVFSIDLNGEIQISIWNRNSHSNVQTKGAILFQGSQEIYAATDRTKTSAKKMFSFGAEAQLNFITDFDFYSSPYRICIQITQPEFIFRHNTRKYEQVHSDHLHRRIHRRSYKIPAKSYMLNRDNSEMCAMMNGNDNNGGINGGNGGQEDNFFSFD
;
A
#
# COMPACT_ATOMS: atom_id res chain seq x y z
N MET A 1 5.61 -39.83 -50.83
CA MET A 1 4.51 -39.48 -51.76
C MET A 1 3.52 -38.65 -50.99
N GLY A 2 3.38 -37.36 -51.34
CA GLY A 2 2.56 -36.40 -50.59
C GLY A 2 1.07 -36.70 -50.74
N GLN A 3 0.39 -36.89 -49.62
CA GLN A 3 -1.07 -36.84 -49.56
C GLN A 3 -1.50 -35.39 -49.55
N VAL A 4 -2.04 -34.93 -50.68
CA VAL A 4 -2.74 -33.66 -50.81
C VAL A 4 -4.13 -33.86 -50.20
N TRP A 5 -4.37 -33.22 -49.06
CA TRP A 5 -5.68 -33.20 -48.41
C TRP A 5 -6.55 -32.14 -49.10
N TYR A 6 -7.70 -32.54 -49.65
CA TYR A 6 -8.71 -31.63 -50.18
C TYR A 6 -9.53 -31.07 -49.00
N PHE A 7 -9.36 -29.79 -48.70
CA PHE A 7 -10.19 -29.07 -47.74
C PHE A 7 -11.57 -28.79 -48.34
N ILE A 8 -12.63 -29.15 -47.61
CA ILE A 8 -14.02 -28.91 -48.00
C ILE A 8 -14.32 -27.42 -47.80
N ALA A 9 -14.86 -26.76 -48.83
CA ALA A 9 -15.14 -25.32 -48.80
C ALA A 9 -16.32 -24.96 -47.86
N PRO A 10 -16.25 -23.83 -47.12
CA PRO A 10 -17.29 -23.45 -46.18
C PRO A 10 -18.64 -23.05 -46.80
N SER A 11 -19.73 -23.29 -46.08
CA SER A 11 -21.05 -22.70 -46.38
C SER A 11 -21.09 -21.23 -45.97
N SER A 12 -21.66 -20.37 -46.81
CA SER A 12 -21.65 -18.90 -46.72
C SER A 12 -22.46 -18.27 -45.56
N LEU A 13 -22.76 -18.99 -44.48
CA LEU A 13 -23.80 -18.60 -43.51
C LEU A 13 -23.28 -18.22 -42.12
N CYS A 14 -22.23 -18.86 -41.57
CA CYS A 14 -21.53 -18.40 -40.34
C CYS A 14 -20.03 -18.65 -40.43
N HIS A 15 -19.23 -17.80 -39.77
CA HIS A 15 -17.79 -17.98 -39.64
C HIS A 15 -17.47 -19.04 -38.57
N GLY A 16 -16.58 -20.00 -38.88
CA GLY A 16 -16.04 -20.95 -37.91
C GLY A 16 -16.12 -22.42 -38.35
N SER A 17 -16.23 -23.32 -37.37
CA SER A 17 -16.22 -24.77 -37.59
C SER A 17 -17.39 -25.23 -38.47
N LEU A 18 -17.10 -26.01 -39.50
CA LEU A 18 -18.12 -26.58 -40.38
C LEU A 18 -19.02 -27.59 -39.66
N PRO A 19 -20.34 -27.59 -39.93
CA PRO A 19 -21.28 -28.51 -39.30
C PRO A 19 -20.93 -29.96 -39.68
N GLY A 20 -20.80 -30.82 -38.68
CA GLY A 20 -20.48 -32.24 -38.88
C GLY A 20 -19.03 -32.58 -39.16
N ILE A 21 -18.13 -31.61 -39.01
CA ILE A 21 -16.69 -31.85 -39.00
C ILE A 21 -16.19 -31.72 -37.56
N GLN A 22 -15.47 -32.74 -37.12
CA GLN A 22 -14.79 -32.80 -35.85
C GLN A 22 -13.33 -32.38 -36.07
N TYR A 23 -12.90 -31.34 -35.36
CA TYR A 23 -11.54 -30.81 -35.39
C TYR A 23 -10.79 -31.29 -34.15
N GLN A 24 -9.65 -31.94 -34.35
CA GLN A 24 -8.80 -32.41 -33.27
C GLN A 24 -7.54 -31.54 -33.19
N TYR A 25 -7.36 -30.84 -32.07
CA TYR A 25 -6.21 -30.00 -31.79
C TYR A 25 -5.32 -30.64 -30.71
N GLU A 26 -4.01 -30.53 -30.89
CA GLU A 26 -3.02 -30.74 -29.85
C GLU A 26 -2.87 -29.46 -29.04
N TYR A 27 -2.98 -29.55 -27.71
CA TYR A 27 -2.74 -28.44 -26.80
C TYR A 27 -1.45 -28.66 -26.03
N HIS A 28 -0.58 -27.65 -26.04
CA HIS A 28 0.64 -27.62 -25.27
C HIS A 28 0.78 -26.28 -24.56
N SER A 29 1.09 -26.29 -23.26
CA SER A 29 1.28 -25.09 -22.46
C SER A 29 2.44 -25.29 -21.49
N ASN A 30 3.30 -24.29 -21.39
CA ASN A 30 4.49 -24.31 -20.55
C ASN A 30 4.52 -23.04 -19.69
N ILE A 31 4.55 -23.23 -18.38
CA ILE A 31 4.49 -22.15 -17.39
C ILE A 31 5.80 -22.14 -16.62
N ILE A 32 6.50 -21.01 -16.63
CA ILE A 32 7.83 -20.86 -16.04
C ILE A 32 7.88 -19.60 -15.15
N LEU A 33 8.14 -19.80 -13.88
CA LEU A 33 8.49 -18.77 -12.90
C LEU A 33 10.02 -18.71 -12.76
N ASN A 34 10.66 -17.75 -13.43
CA ASN A 34 12.10 -17.54 -13.32
C ASN A 34 12.49 -16.11 -12.98
N ASN A 35 13.64 -15.95 -12.33
CA ASN A 35 14.36 -14.67 -12.36
C ASN A 35 15.50 -14.84 -13.35
N ASN A 36 16.02 -13.75 -13.90
CA ASN A 36 17.25 -13.80 -14.71
C ASN A 36 18.49 -14.18 -13.86
N ASP A 37 18.30 -14.60 -12.61
CA ASP A 37 19.27 -15.31 -11.81
C ASP A 37 19.45 -16.71 -12.44
N ASN A 38 20.68 -17.14 -12.75
CA ASN A 38 21.04 -18.44 -13.35
C ASN A 38 20.61 -19.70 -12.54
N LEU A 39 19.64 -19.56 -11.64
CA LEU A 39 18.99 -20.60 -10.85
C LEU A 39 17.91 -21.30 -11.67
N GLU A 40 17.75 -22.61 -11.44
CA GLU A 40 16.68 -23.39 -12.06
C GLU A 40 15.29 -22.78 -11.79
N PRO A 41 14.43 -22.63 -12.82
CA PRO A 41 13.09 -22.05 -12.69
C PRO A 41 12.09 -23.04 -12.08
N ALA A 42 11.00 -22.50 -11.53
CA ALA A 42 9.84 -23.28 -11.11
C ALA A 42 8.75 -23.26 -12.16
N GLY A 43 7.98 -24.33 -12.30
CA GLY A 43 6.96 -24.40 -13.33
C GLY A 43 6.48 -25.80 -13.62
N PHE A 44 5.50 -25.90 -14.50
CA PHE A 44 4.96 -27.16 -15.00
C PHE A 44 4.46 -26.99 -16.42
N ARG A 45 4.18 -28.12 -17.07
CA ARG A 45 3.67 -28.20 -18.43
C ARG A 45 2.34 -28.90 -18.45
N VAL A 46 1.56 -28.58 -19.46
CA VAL A 46 0.28 -29.21 -19.72
C VAL A 46 0.27 -29.64 -21.18
N LYS A 47 -0.05 -30.90 -21.42
CA LYS A 47 -0.28 -31.46 -22.76
C LYS A 47 -1.65 -32.11 -22.78
N GLY A 48 -2.39 -31.97 -23.87
CA GLY A 48 -3.69 -32.61 -24.01
C GLY A 48 -4.24 -32.51 -25.42
N GLN A 49 -5.41 -33.11 -25.64
CA GLN A 49 -6.12 -33.05 -26.91
C GLN A 49 -7.44 -32.31 -26.73
N VAL A 50 -7.71 -31.38 -27.62
CA VAL A 50 -8.96 -30.60 -27.65
C VAL A 50 -9.74 -31.02 -28.88
N ILE A 51 -10.95 -31.49 -28.68
CA ILE A 51 -11.86 -31.88 -29.76
C ILE A 51 -12.96 -30.83 -29.83
N LEU A 52 -13.15 -30.25 -31.01
CA LEU A 52 -14.18 -29.25 -31.30
C LEU A 52 -15.06 -29.77 -32.44
N GLU A 53 -16.36 -29.90 -32.18
CA GLU A 53 -17.34 -30.33 -33.20
C GLU A 53 -18.47 -29.31 -33.29
N ASN A 54 -18.83 -28.86 -34.50
CA ASN A 54 -20.03 -28.05 -34.70
C ASN A 54 -21.26 -28.97 -34.80
N VAL A 55 -22.13 -28.88 -33.81
CA VAL A 55 -23.30 -29.76 -33.62
C VAL A 55 -24.58 -29.15 -34.18
N TRP A 56 -24.70 -27.82 -34.19
CA TRP A 56 -25.87 -27.11 -34.68
C TRP A 56 -25.52 -25.69 -35.12
N GLN A 57 -26.14 -25.18 -36.19
CA GLN A 57 -25.86 -23.87 -36.75
C GLN A 57 -27.14 -23.21 -37.30
N ASP A 58 -27.30 -21.91 -37.03
CA ASP A 58 -28.31 -21.02 -37.62
C ASP A 58 -27.63 -19.77 -38.19
N LYS A 59 -28.33 -18.94 -38.97
CA LYS A 59 -27.84 -17.74 -39.67
C LYS A 59 -27.10 -16.72 -38.80
N ARG A 60 -27.25 -16.74 -37.47
CA ARG A 60 -26.64 -15.78 -36.54
C ARG A 60 -25.66 -16.42 -35.54
N SER A 61 -25.71 -17.73 -35.32
CA SER A 61 -24.93 -18.39 -34.26
C SER A 61 -24.79 -19.89 -34.47
N TYR A 62 -23.81 -20.51 -33.83
CA TYR A 62 -23.63 -21.96 -33.83
C TYR A 62 -23.35 -22.50 -32.42
N LEU A 63 -23.62 -23.79 -32.24
CA LEU A 63 -23.35 -24.57 -31.04
C LEU A 63 -22.22 -25.55 -31.33
N ALA A 64 -21.15 -25.43 -30.56
CA ALA A 64 -20.00 -26.31 -30.65
C ALA A 64 -19.88 -27.19 -29.40
N LEU A 65 -19.61 -28.48 -29.60
CA LEU A 65 -19.25 -29.41 -28.54
C LEU A 65 -17.73 -29.39 -28.36
N ILE A 66 -17.28 -29.14 -27.14
CA ILE A 66 -15.87 -29.18 -26.75
C ILE A 66 -15.62 -30.36 -25.82
N GLU A 67 -14.60 -31.15 -26.13
CA GLU A 67 -14.08 -32.19 -25.26
C GLU A 67 -12.58 -32.00 -25.03
N LEU A 68 -12.18 -32.05 -23.76
CA LEU A 68 -10.78 -32.00 -23.34
C LEU A 68 -10.36 -33.39 -22.88
N ARG A 69 -9.53 -34.07 -23.69
CA ARG A 69 -9.08 -35.45 -23.46
C ARG A 69 -7.57 -35.52 -23.22
N GLN A 70 -7.14 -36.50 -22.41
CA GLN A 70 -5.74 -36.83 -22.16
C GLN A 70 -4.90 -35.64 -21.66
N PHE A 71 -5.48 -34.79 -20.81
CA PHE A 71 -4.72 -33.69 -20.22
C PHE A 71 -3.76 -34.21 -19.15
N LYS A 72 -2.46 -34.07 -19.40
CA LYS A 72 -1.35 -34.46 -18.53
C LYS A 72 -0.60 -33.25 -18.01
N PHE A 73 -0.33 -33.22 -16.71
CA PHE A 73 0.53 -32.24 -16.05
C PHE A 73 1.93 -32.84 -15.86
N GLU A 74 2.92 -32.28 -16.55
CA GLU A 74 4.30 -32.76 -16.54
C GLU A 74 5.23 -31.74 -15.85
N PRO A 75 6.32 -32.20 -15.18
CA PRO A 75 7.40 -31.32 -14.76
C PRO A 75 8.17 -30.76 -15.97
N ARG A 76 9.09 -29.84 -15.72
CA ARG A 76 9.90 -29.18 -16.77
C ARG A 76 10.88 -30.16 -17.46
N GLU A 77 11.30 -29.88 -18.70
CA GLU A 77 12.27 -30.71 -19.47
C GLU A 77 13.58 -30.93 -18.73
N SER A 78 14.04 -29.93 -17.97
CA SER A 78 15.34 -30.00 -17.29
C SER A 78 15.30 -30.73 -15.95
N SER A 79 14.10 -31.10 -15.47
CA SER A 79 13.93 -31.80 -14.20
C SER A 79 13.80 -33.29 -14.45
N SER A 80 14.59 -34.10 -13.74
CA SER A 80 14.40 -35.57 -13.74
C SER A 80 13.01 -35.92 -13.21
N SER A 81 12.21 -36.68 -13.96
CA SER A 81 10.85 -37.12 -13.58
C SER A 81 10.82 -37.81 -12.21
N THR A 82 11.88 -38.56 -11.88
CA THR A 82 12.06 -39.29 -10.62
C THR A 82 12.03 -38.44 -9.34
N ARG A 83 12.17 -37.11 -9.45
CA ARG A 83 12.09 -36.21 -8.29
C ARG A 83 10.66 -35.83 -7.92
N PHE A 84 9.71 -35.85 -8.85
CA PHE A 84 8.39 -35.23 -8.68
C PHE A 84 7.24 -36.24 -8.63
N PHE A 85 7.43 -37.41 -9.24
CA PHE A 85 6.41 -38.45 -9.26
C PHE A 85 6.71 -39.51 -8.22
N ASP A 86 5.73 -39.83 -7.36
CA ASP A 86 5.71 -41.13 -6.69
C ASP A 86 5.55 -42.24 -7.74
N THR A 87 5.99 -43.45 -7.44
CA THR A 87 6.01 -44.60 -8.37
C THR A 87 4.66 -44.96 -9.02
N ASN A 88 3.55 -44.34 -8.59
CA ASN A 88 2.19 -44.52 -9.12
C ASN A 88 1.58 -43.25 -9.80
N ALA A 89 2.32 -42.14 -9.88
CA ALA A 89 1.83 -40.80 -10.25
C ALA A 89 2.13 -40.36 -11.70
N GLU A 90 2.98 -41.09 -12.44
CA GLU A 90 3.51 -40.64 -13.74
C GLU A 90 2.47 -40.58 -14.88
N ASN A 91 1.25 -41.09 -14.72
CA ASN A 91 0.27 -41.22 -15.80
C ASN A 91 -1.21 -41.10 -15.35
N VAL A 92 -1.62 -39.94 -14.84
CA VAL A 92 -3.06 -39.66 -14.70
C VAL A 92 -3.49 -38.74 -15.83
N ASP A 93 -4.25 -39.32 -16.74
CA ASP A 93 -4.97 -38.57 -17.76
C ASP A 93 -6.20 -37.94 -17.14
N HIS A 94 -6.30 -36.61 -17.24
CA HIS A 94 -7.52 -35.90 -16.94
C HIS A 94 -8.40 -35.87 -18.19
N ASN A 95 -9.54 -36.57 -18.10
CA ASN A 95 -10.60 -36.56 -19.11
C ASN A 95 -11.80 -35.85 -18.49
N TRP A 96 -12.14 -34.68 -19.02
CA TRP A 96 -13.24 -33.89 -18.52
C TRP A 96 -14.53 -34.15 -19.31
N PRO A 97 -15.71 -33.91 -18.72
CA PRO A 97 -16.98 -34.08 -19.42
C PRO A 97 -17.12 -33.09 -20.60
N PRO A 98 -17.85 -33.47 -21.67
CA PRO A 98 -18.12 -32.58 -22.80
C PRO A 98 -18.88 -31.33 -22.36
N VAL A 99 -18.55 -30.19 -22.97
CA VAL A 99 -19.21 -28.91 -22.74
C VAL A 99 -19.75 -28.36 -24.05
N LEU A 100 -21.02 -27.97 -24.06
CA LEU A 100 -21.65 -27.37 -25.22
C LEU A 100 -21.54 -25.84 -25.14
N VAL A 101 -21.01 -25.22 -26.18
CA VAL A 101 -20.66 -23.79 -26.23
C VAL A 101 -21.49 -23.10 -27.29
N HIS A 102 -22.18 -22.02 -26.91
CA HIS A 102 -22.92 -21.16 -27.83
C HIS A 102 -22.05 -19.98 -28.27
N ILE A 103 -21.86 -19.86 -29.58
CA ILE A 103 -20.93 -18.90 -30.19
C ILE A 103 -21.68 -18.05 -31.21
N ASN A 104 -21.40 -16.75 -31.21
CA ASN A 104 -21.92 -15.82 -32.18
C ASN A 104 -21.22 -16.00 -33.54
N GLY A 105 -22.01 -16.16 -34.61
CA GLY A 105 -21.50 -16.48 -35.94
C GLY A 105 -20.85 -15.29 -36.67
N HIS A 106 -21.01 -14.06 -36.16
CA HIS A 106 -20.46 -12.85 -36.78
C HIS A 106 -19.04 -12.50 -36.31
N ASP A 107 -18.77 -12.61 -35.00
CA ASP A 107 -17.54 -12.15 -34.35
C ASP A 107 -16.79 -13.27 -33.60
N GLY A 108 -17.35 -14.48 -33.53
CA GLY A 108 -16.78 -15.61 -32.80
C GLY A 108 -16.85 -15.46 -31.27
N HIS A 109 -17.64 -14.53 -30.74
CA HIS A 109 -17.75 -14.30 -29.31
C HIS A 109 -18.59 -15.40 -28.63
N LEU A 110 -18.13 -15.85 -27.46
CA LEU A 110 -18.79 -16.87 -26.66
C LEU A 110 -19.98 -16.26 -25.91
N GLN A 111 -21.18 -16.80 -26.09
CA GLN A 111 -22.42 -16.24 -25.52
C GLN A 111 -22.90 -17.01 -24.29
N ASN A 112 -22.91 -18.34 -24.34
CA ASN A 112 -23.34 -19.19 -23.23
C ASN A 112 -22.56 -20.52 -23.20
N LEU A 113 -22.38 -21.09 -22.01
CA LEU A 113 -21.87 -22.45 -21.80
C LEU A 113 -22.97 -23.34 -21.22
N PHE A 114 -23.09 -24.56 -21.71
CA PHE A 114 -24.06 -25.55 -21.27
C PHE A 114 -23.36 -26.84 -20.84
N VAL A 115 -23.76 -27.38 -19.68
CA VAL A 115 -23.23 -28.65 -19.15
C VAL A 115 -24.33 -29.53 -18.59
N GLU A 116 -24.16 -30.84 -18.78
CA GLU A 116 -25.05 -31.88 -18.29
C GLU A 116 -24.92 -32.09 -16.76
N LYS A 117 -26.05 -32.29 -16.09
CA LYS A 117 -26.13 -32.48 -14.64
C LYS A 117 -25.72 -33.92 -14.27
N SER A 118 -24.70 -34.05 -13.43
CA SER A 118 -24.32 -35.35 -12.83
C SER A 118 -25.45 -35.93 -11.96
N HIS A 119 -25.61 -37.26 -11.95
CA HIS A 119 -26.60 -37.97 -11.13
C HIS A 119 -26.33 -37.88 -9.62
N ASP A 120 -25.08 -37.64 -9.20
CA ASP A 120 -24.71 -37.45 -7.80
C ASP A 120 -24.72 -35.96 -7.45
N ASN A 121 -25.72 -35.53 -6.67
CA ASN A 121 -25.91 -34.16 -6.15
C ASN A 121 -24.74 -33.63 -5.27
N HIS A 122 -23.59 -34.31 -5.21
CA HIS A 122 -22.46 -33.99 -4.35
C HIS A 122 -21.12 -33.78 -5.06
N HIS A 123 -20.99 -34.03 -6.36
CA HIS A 123 -19.70 -33.88 -7.07
C HIS A 123 -19.78 -32.88 -8.23
N HIS A 124 -18.66 -32.19 -8.43
CA HIS A 124 -18.56 -30.83 -8.93
C HIS A 124 -19.08 -30.64 -10.37
N LEU A 125 -20.01 -29.70 -10.52
CA LEU A 125 -20.28 -29.04 -11.80
C LEU A 125 -18.99 -28.37 -12.29
N ILE A 126 -18.43 -28.83 -13.40
CA ILE A 126 -17.21 -28.31 -14.09
C ILE A 126 -16.11 -27.83 -13.15
N GLU A 127 -14.98 -28.53 -13.14
CA GLU A 127 -13.81 -28.04 -12.42
C GLU A 127 -13.40 -26.63 -12.90
N PRO A 128 -13.04 -25.69 -12.01
CA PRO A 128 -12.68 -24.33 -12.41
C PRO A 128 -11.56 -24.29 -13.45
N THR A 129 -10.59 -25.21 -13.38
CA THR A 129 -9.52 -25.37 -14.36
C THR A 129 -10.07 -25.68 -15.76
N GLN A 130 -11.03 -26.60 -15.85
CA GLN A 130 -11.70 -26.97 -17.10
C GLN A 130 -12.42 -25.76 -17.69
N LEU A 131 -13.21 -25.04 -16.88
CA LEU A 131 -13.92 -23.84 -17.32
C LEU A 131 -12.96 -22.80 -17.89
N ASN A 132 -11.90 -22.48 -17.15
CA ASN A 132 -10.97 -21.42 -17.53
C ASN A 132 -10.18 -21.79 -18.80
N LEU A 133 -9.80 -23.06 -18.96
CA LEU A 133 -9.17 -23.57 -20.18
C LEU A 133 -10.10 -23.42 -21.39
N ILE A 134 -11.37 -23.82 -21.28
CA ILE A 134 -12.34 -23.70 -22.38
C ILE A 134 -12.51 -22.24 -22.81
N VAL A 135 -12.68 -21.34 -21.85
CA VAL A 135 -12.83 -19.90 -22.12
C VAL A 135 -11.61 -19.35 -22.85
N SER A 136 -10.40 -19.69 -22.41
CA SER A 136 -9.16 -19.22 -23.05
C SER A 136 -8.90 -19.84 -24.42
N ILE A 137 -9.13 -21.14 -24.59
CA ILE A 137 -9.00 -21.82 -25.89
C ILE A 137 -9.98 -21.22 -26.91
N MET A 138 -11.23 -20.99 -26.51
CA MET A 138 -12.23 -20.39 -27.39
C MET A 138 -11.89 -18.95 -27.76
N ASN A 139 -11.31 -18.17 -26.84
CA ASN A 139 -10.82 -16.84 -27.17
C ASN A 139 -9.58 -16.90 -28.08
N ALA A 140 -8.71 -17.90 -27.93
CA ALA A 140 -7.55 -18.11 -28.78
C ALA A 140 -7.94 -18.47 -30.23
N LEU A 141 -9.00 -19.25 -30.44
CA LEU A 141 -9.52 -19.64 -31.77
C LEU A 141 -10.34 -18.53 -32.47
N ARG A 142 -10.44 -17.34 -31.87
CA ARG A 142 -11.20 -16.22 -32.43
C ARG A 142 -10.42 -15.50 -33.54
N ASN A 143 -11.02 -15.43 -34.74
CA ASN A 143 -10.36 -14.88 -35.93
C ASN A 143 -10.94 -13.54 -36.43
N ARG A 144 -12.11 -13.12 -35.94
CA ARG A 144 -12.77 -11.85 -36.35
C ARG A 144 -12.90 -10.85 -35.19
N ARG A 145 -12.68 -9.58 -35.51
CA ARG A 145 -12.84 -8.44 -34.58
C ARG A 145 -14.32 -8.06 -34.49
N ASP A 146 -14.80 -7.82 -33.26
CA ASP A 146 -16.13 -7.25 -33.04
C ASP A 146 -16.11 -5.74 -33.40
N GLN A 147 -16.99 -5.34 -34.33
CA GLN A 147 -17.13 -3.95 -34.79
C GLN A 147 -18.09 -3.12 -33.93
N LYS A 148 -18.84 -3.73 -32.99
CA LYS A 148 -19.95 -3.08 -32.26
C LYS A 148 -19.77 -2.96 -30.74
N SER A 149 -18.72 -3.50 -30.13
CA SER A 149 -18.46 -3.25 -28.71
C SER A 149 -17.62 -1.98 -28.51
N ASP A 150 -18.32 -0.88 -28.22
CA ASP A 150 -17.77 0.24 -27.43
C ASP A 150 -17.33 -0.22 -26.00
N ASN A 151 -17.57 -1.49 -25.65
CA ASN A 151 -17.11 -2.16 -24.44
C ASN A 151 -15.93 -3.12 -24.72
N GLN A 152 -14.86 -2.65 -25.39
CA GLN A 152 -13.61 -3.40 -25.42
C GLN A 152 -12.94 -3.34 -24.04
N ILE A 153 -12.93 -4.51 -23.38
CA ILE A 153 -12.41 -4.72 -22.02
C ILE A 153 -10.87 -4.67 -21.94
N LEU A 154 -10.16 -4.71 -23.07
CA LEU A 154 -8.71 -4.46 -23.15
C LEU A 154 -8.37 -3.83 -24.53
N PRO A 155 -7.62 -2.71 -24.59
CA PRO A 155 -7.10 -2.18 -25.86
C PRO A 155 -5.88 -3.02 -26.26
N TYR A 156 -6.10 -4.08 -27.04
CA TYR A 156 -5.01 -4.83 -27.69
C TYR A 156 -5.05 -4.58 -29.19
N GLU A 157 -3.87 -4.52 -29.79
CA GLU A 157 -3.71 -4.30 -31.22
C GLU A 157 -4.06 -5.58 -31.97
N TRP A 158 -4.77 -5.42 -33.10
CA TRP A 158 -5.26 -6.53 -33.92
C TRP A 158 -4.78 -6.30 -35.36
N GLU A 159 -3.78 -7.08 -35.78
CA GLU A 159 -3.15 -6.96 -37.10
C GLU A 159 -3.31 -8.26 -37.88
N LEU A 160 -3.76 -8.16 -39.14
CA LEU A 160 -3.86 -9.30 -40.05
C LEU A 160 -2.83 -9.14 -41.17
N GLN A 161 -1.82 -10.02 -41.21
CA GLN A 161 -0.75 -10.02 -42.21
C GLN A 161 -0.83 -11.30 -43.05
N GLY A 162 -1.52 -11.23 -44.19
CA GLY A 162 -1.72 -12.38 -45.07
C GLY A 162 -2.57 -13.47 -44.40
N ARG A 163 -1.94 -14.57 -43.94
CA ARG A 163 -2.57 -15.67 -43.18
C ARG A 163 -2.30 -15.60 -41.67
N HIS A 164 -1.42 -14.72 -41.23
CA HIS A 164 -1.05 -14.60 -39.82
C HIS A 164 -1.92 -13.52 -39.17
N LEU A 165 -2.63 -13.90 -38.12
CA LEU A 165 -3.38 -12.99 -37.28
C LEU A 165 -2.62 -12.75 -35.98
N ILE A 166 -2.18 -11.50 -35.76
CA ILE A 166 -1.41 -11.10 -34.58
C ILE A 166 -2.29 -10.25 -33.68
N ARG A 167 -2.41 -10.67 -32.42
CA ARG A 167 -3.04 -9.92 -31.35
C ARG A 167 -1.98 -9.64 -30.29
N ARG A 168 -1.71 -8.36 -30.00
CA ARG A 168 -0.68 -7.99 -29.02
C ARG A 168 -1.16 -6.94 -28.02
N LYS A 169 -0.74 -7.10 -26.78
CA LYS A 169 -0.84 -6.10 -25.73
C LYS A 169 0.58 -5.73 -25.30
N SER A 170 0.97 -4.49 -25.59
CA SER A 170 2.26 -3.92 -25.18
C SER A 170 2.02 -2.79 -24.20
N VAL A 171 2.71 -2.81 -23.06
CA VAL A 171 2.70 -1.73 -22.06
C VAL A 171 3.17 -0.38 -22.64
N GLN A 172 3.82 -0.35 -23.81
CA GLN A 172 4.29 0.90 -24.42
C GLN A 172 3.17 1.87 -24.86
N SER A 173 1.91 1.43 -24.96
CA SER A 173 0.76 2.33 -25.18
C SER A 173 0.24 2.99 -23.89
N GLU A 174 0.68 2.56 -22.71
CA GLU A 174 0.32 3.11 -21.39
C GLU A 174 1.40 4.06 -20.83
N LEU A 175 2.45 4.35 -21.62
CA LEU A 175 3.68 5.01 -21.17
C LEU A 175 3.55 6.48 -20.73
N MET A 176 2.35 7.01 -20.47
CA MET A 176 2.21 8.41 -20.06
C MET A 176 1.23 8.74 -18.92
N GLU A 177 0.43 7.83 -18.36
CA GLU A 177 -0.56 8.25 -17.32
C GLU A 177 -0.61 7.44 -16.00
N ASP A 178 -0.21 6.17 -15.95
CA ASP A 178 -0.37 5.35 -14.72
C ASP A 178 0.88 5.24 -13.83
N PHE A 179 2.04 5.70 -14.31
CA PHE A 179 3.31 5.54 -13.61
C PHE A 179 3.49 6.48 -12.40
N GLY A 180 2.49 7.25 -11.95
CA GLY A 180 2.75 8.38 -11.04
C GLY A 180 2.15 8.36 -9.63
N LYS A 181 1.02 7.68 -9.35
CA LYS A 181 0.14 8.17 -8.27
C LYS A 181 -0.12 7.27 -7.06
N TYR A 182 0.14 5.97 -7.12
CA TYR A 182 -0.41 5.06 -6.10
C TYR A 182 0.43 4.97 -4.81
N SER A 183 1.74 4.71 -4.91
CA SER A 183 2.77 4.88 -3.86
C SER A 183 4.07 4.21 -4.32
N LEU A 184 5.22 4.57 -3.75
CA LEU A 184 6.48 3.82 -3.89
C LEU A 184 6.41 2.41 -3.28
N LEU A 185 5.49 2.19 -2.34
CA LEU A 185 5.32 0.93 -1.63
C LEU A 185 4.51 -0.10 -2.43
N ALA A 186 3.81 0.34 -3.48
CA ALA A 186 3.03 -0.52 -4.37
C ALA A 186 3.95 -1.27 -5.36
N PRO A 187 3.58 -2.49 -5.80
CA PRO A 187 4.35 -3.20 -6.80
C PRO A 187 4.30 -2.50 -8.16
N LEU A 188 5.32 -2.75 -8.98
CA LEU A 188 5.27 -2.53 -10.41
C LEU A 188 4.90 -3.84 -11.09
N ILE A 189 3.81 -3.82 -11.87
CA ILE A 189 3.34 -4.98 -12.63
C ILE A 189 3.46 -4.64 -14.10
N THR A 190 4.15 -5.49 -14.85
CA THR A 190 4.17 -5.41 -16.32
C THR A 190 3.55 -6.68 -16.88
N ASP A 191 2.63 -6.54 -17.83
CA ASP A 191 1.91 -7.63 -18.48
C ASP A 191 1.98 -7.40 -20.00
N ASN A 192 2.86 -8.15 -20.65
CA ASN A 192 3.01 -8.14 -22.10
C ASN A 192 2.61 -9.50 -22.64
N TRP A 193 1.75 -9.53 -23.65
CA TRP A 193 1.38 -10.78 -24.32
C TRP A 193 1.14 -10.60 -25.80
N GLU A 194 1.35 -11.67 -26.54
CA GLU A 194 1.09 -11.74 -27.98
C GLU A 194 0.53 -13.13 -28.32
N ILE A 195 -0.46 -13.15 -29.20
CA ILE A 195 -1.06 -14.35 -29.76
C ILE A 195 -1.01 -14.24 -31.28
N GLU A 196 -0.28 -15.16 -31.89
CA GLU A 196 -0.20 -15.36 -33.33
C GLU A 196 -1.08 -16.55 -33.73
N SER A 197 -1.95 -16.38 -34.71
CA SER A 197 -2.83 -17.43 -35.23
C SER A 197 -2.62 -17.57 -36.74
N GLU A 198 -2.11 -18.71 -37.18
CA GLU A 198 -2.01 -19.08 -38.59
C GLU A 198 -3.38 -19.57 -39.05
N LEU A 199 -3.98 -18.82 -39.96
CA LEU A 199 -5.30 -19.12 -40.51
C LEU A 199 -5.16 -19.97 -41.78
N ALA A 200 -6.13 -20.86 -41.97
CA ALA A 200 -6.32 -21.59 -43.22
C ALA A 200 -6.57 -20.63 -44.39
N ILE A 201 -6.53 -21.15 -45.62
CA ILE A 201 -6.65 -20.36 -46.86
C ILE A 201 -7.97 -19.55 -46.92
N ASP A 202 -9.00 -20.05 -46.27
CA ASP A 202 -10.33 -19.46 -46.16
C ASP A 202 -10.47 -18.42 -45.02
N HIS A 203 -9.41 -18.22 -44.24
CA HIS A 203 -9.34 -17.31 -43.07
C HIS A 203 -10.34 -17.61 -41.94
N ASP A 204 -11.12 -18.69 -42.05
CA ASP A 204 -12.19 -19.00 -41.11
C ASP A 204 -11.71 -19.95 -39.99
N ILE A 205 -10.73 -20.82 -40.25
CA ILE A 205 -10.20 -21.81 -39.31
C ILE A 205 -8.75 -21.47 -38.92
N SER A 206 -8.42 -21.58 -37.63
CA SER A 206 -7.05 -21.45 -37.14
C SER A 206 -6.36 -22.82 -37.20
N GLU A 207 -5.37 -23.00 -38.08
CA GLU A 207 -4.60 -24.25 -38.17
C GLU A 207 -3.63 -24.38 -36.99
N HIS A 208 -3.09 -23.25 -36.56
CA HIS A 208 -2.05 -23.20 -35.55
C HIS A 208 -2.11 -21.88 -34.79
N VAL A 209 -2.19 -21.94 -33.47
CA VAL A 209 -2.17 -20.76 -32.60
C VAL A 209 -1.01 -20.87 -31.64
N LYS A 210 -0.16 -19.85 -31.61
CA LYS A 210 0.96 -19.69 -30.68
C LYS A 210 0.75 -18.44 -29.87
N GLY A 211 1.03 -18.48 -28.59
CA GLY A 211 1.04 -17.28 -27.79
C GLY A 211 2.04 -17.33 -26.65
N TRP A 212 2.53 -16.15 -26.30
CA TRP A 212 3.42 -15.96 -25.17
C TRP A 212 2.91 -14.82 -24.29
N GLN A 213 3.12 -14.93 -22.98
CA GLN A 213 2.79 -13.90 -22.00
C GLN A 213 3.89 -13.80 -20.97
N ASN A 214 4.31 -12.57 -20.67
CA ASN A 214 5.26 -12.23 -19.65
C ASN A 214 4.61 -11.31 -18.61
N VAL A 215 4.46 -11.82 -17.39
CA VAL A 215 3.94 -11.07 -16.26
C VAL A 215 5.02 -10.91 -15.20
N THR A 216 5.49 -9.68 -15.00
CA THR A 216 6.52 -9.39 -13.99
C THR A 216 5.89 -8.69 -12.78
N LEU A 217 6.13 -9.22 -11.59
CA LEU A 217 5.85 -8.57 -10.31
C LEU A 217 7.16 -8.08 -9.73
N GLU A 218 7.34 -6.76 -9.60
CA GLU A 218 8.58 -6.15 -9.12
C GLU A 218 8.32 -5.17 -7.97
N SER A 219 9.24 -5.11 -7.00
CA SER A 219 9.23 -4.04 -5.99
C SER A 219 9.84 -2.75 -6.55
N LYS A 220 9.11 -1.63 -6.47
CA LYS A 220 9.61 -0.32 -6.91
C LYS A 220 10.82 0.18 -6.11
N ILE A 221 10.93 -0.24 -4.84
CA ILE A 221 12.00 0.16 -3.90
C ILE A 221 13.27 -0.67 -4.14
N TYR A 222 13.10 -1.94 -4.51
CA TYR A 222 14.21 -2.87 -4.72
C TYR A 222 13.94 -3.79 -5.93
N PRO A 223 14.27 -3.35 -7.15
CA PRO A 223 14.03 -4.08 -8.41
C PRO A 223 14.60 -5.51 -8.47
N ASN A 224 15.69 -5.79 -7.74
CA ASN A 224 16.24 -7.14 -7.63
C ASN A 224 15.27 -8.13 -6.96
N ALA A 225 14.31 -7.63 -6.18
CA ALA A 225 13.19 -8.40 -5.67
C ALA A 225 12.04 -8.36 -6.68
N HIS A 226 12.09 -9.29 -7.64
CA HIS A 226 11.06 -9.50 -8.62
C HIS A 226 10.71 -10.98 -8.78
N SER A 227 9.57 -11.22 -9.41
CA SER A 227 9.18 -12.51 -9.95
C SER A 227 8.69 -12.32 -11.38
N LYS A 228 9.33 -12.98 -12.34
CA LYS A 228 8.85 -13.06 -13.72
C LYS A 228 8.14 -14.39 -13.94
N LEU A 229 6.92 -14.30 -14.45
CA LEU A 229 6.13 -15.41 -14.94
C LEU A 229 6.14 -15.35 -16.46
N PHE A 230 6.59 -16.43 -17.09
CA PHE A 230 6.58 -16.59 -18.52
C PHE A 230 5.71 -17.78 -18.88
N VAL A 231 4.79 -17.56 -19.81
CA VAL A 231 3.82 -18.55 -20.28
C VAL A 231 3.94 -18.66 -21.77
N ASN A 232 4.08 -19.88 -22.28
CA ASN A 232 3.93 -20.19 -23.70
C ASN A 232 2.79 -21.17 -23.88
N PHE A 233 1.93 -20.95 -24.87
CA PHE A 233 0.90 -21.90 -25.27
C PHE A 233 0.89 -22.10 -26.78
N GLU A 234 0.52 -23.30 -27.20
CA GLU A 234 0.43 -23.74 -28.59
C GLU A 234 -0.81 -24.62 -28.76
N LEU A 235 -1.58 -24.36 -29.82
CA LEU A 235 -2.72 -25.16 -30.27
C LEU A 235 -2.49 -25.51 -31.73
N LYS A 236 -2.39 -26.79 -32.06
CA LYS A 236 -2.09 -27.24 -33.42
C LYS A 236 -3.15 -28.21 -33.92
N LEU A 237 -3.73 -27.96 -35.08
CA LEU A 237 -4.69 -28.86 -35.70
C LEU A 237 -3.99 -30.14 -36.20
N ILE A 238 -4.45 -31.30 -35.73
CA ILE A 238 -3.90 -32.62 -36.07
C ILE A 238 -4.68 -33.24 -37.24
N SER A 239 -6.00 -33.33 -37.10
CA SER A 239 -6.87 -34.03 -38.05
C SER A 239 -8.28 -33.43 -38.07
N GLN A 240 -8.98 -33.70 -39.17
CA GLN A 240 -10.39 -33.40 -39.37
C GLN A 240 -11.11 -34.69 -39.74
N HIS A 241 -12.17 -35.03 -39.00
CA HIS A 241 -12.99 -36.21 -39.26
C HIS A 241 -14.44 -35.81 -39.54
N SER A 242 -15.11 -36.48 -40.47
CA SER A 242 -16.56 -36.32 -40.65
C SER A 242 -17.29 -37.11 -39.56
N SER A 243 -18.08 -36.42 -38.72
CA SER A 243 -18.85 -37.03 -37.64
C SER A 243 -20.28 -37.37 -38.08
N ALA A 244 -20.80 -38.52 -37.65
CA ALA A 244 -22.15 -38.99 -37.97
C ALA A 244 -23.25 -38.49 -36.99
N ILE A 245 -22.85 -37.84 -35.89
CA ILE A 245 -23.76 -37.33 -34.82
C ILE A 245 -24.71 -36.24 -35.33
N VAL A 246 -24.41 -35.67 -36.49
CA VAL A 246 -25.14 -34.58 -37.16
C VAL A 246 -26.62 -34.87 -37.39
N SER A 247 -27.07 -36.13 -37.51
CA SER A 247 -28.41 -36.40 -38.04
C SER A 247 -29.59 -36.10 -37.10
N THR A 248 -29.39 -35.96 -35.78
CA THR A 248 -30.47 -35.70 -34.80
C THR A 248 -30.49 -34.26 -34.28
N LEU A 249 -29.33 -33.70 -33.91
CA LEU A 249 -29.23 -32.34 -33.36
C LEU A 249 -29.36 -31.24 -34.43
N SER A 250 -28.90 -31.48 -35.66
CA SER A 250 -29.05 -30.52 -36.77
C SER A 250 -30.50 -30.28 -37.21
N LYS A 251 -31.44 -31.16 -36.83
CA LYS A 251 -32.87 -31.05 -37.14
C LYS A 251 -33.64 -30.12 -36.19
N ALA A 252 -32.99 -29.61 -35.13
CA ALA A 252 -33.60 -28.69 -34.19
C ALA A 252 -33.86 -27.31 -34.81
N GLN A 253 -35.05 -26.76 -34.60
CA GLN A 253 -35.46 -25.46 -35.16
C GLN A 253 -35.00 -24.26 -34.32
N SER A 254 -34.56 -24.49 -33.07
CA SER A 254 -34.06 -23.45 -32.16
C SER A 254 -32.89 -23.95 -31.31
N ILE A 255 -32.10 -23.02 -30.78
CA ILE A 255 -31.01 -23.28 -29.81
C ILE A 255 -31.54 -24.03 -28.59
N SER A 256 -32.69 -23.61 -28.04
CA SER A 256 -33.31 -24.26 -26.88
C SER A 256 -33.69 -25.71 -27.15
N GLN A 257 -34.18 -26.01 -28.36
CA GLN A 257 -34.52 -27.36 -28.78
C GLN A 257 -33.26 -28.22 -29.00
N ALA A 258 -32.19 -27.64 -29.56
CA ALA A 258 -30.90 -28.31 -29.73
C ALA A 258 -30.26 -28.66 -28.37
N VAL A 259 -30.29 -27.72 -27.41
CA VAL A 259 -29.82 -27.94 -26.05
C VAL A 259 -30.66 -29.02 -25.36
N TYR A 260 -32.00 -28.99 -25.46
CA TYR A 260 -32.84 -30.03 -24.87
C TYR A 260 -32.59 -31.43 -25.43
N LEU A 261 -32.31 -31.55 -26.73
CA LEU A 261 -31.96 -32.83 -27.37
C LEU A 261 -30.57 -33.34 -26.97
N PHE A 262 -29.70 -32.48 -26.45
CA PHE A 262 -28.38 -32.85 -25.95
C PHE A 262 -28.44 -33.57 -24.59
N GLY A 263 -29.45 -33.28 -23.75
CA GLY A 263 -29.62 -33.94 -22.45
C GLY A 263 -30.83 -33.45 -21.64
N HIS A 264 -31.38 -34.31 -20.78
CA HIS A 264 -32.62 -34.01 -20.01
C HIS A 264 -32.42 -33.04 -18.83
N HIS A 265 -31.20 -32.87 -18.33
CA HIS A 265 -30.87 -31.99 -17.22
C HIS A 265 -29.62 -31.17 -17.52
N ILE A 266 -29.82 -29.94 -18.01
CA ILE A 266 -28.73 -29.06 -18.44
C ILE A 266 -28.72 -27.80 -17.59
N ARG A 267 -27.52 -27.34 -17.24
CA ARG A 267 -27.31 -26.02 -16.68
C ARG A 267 -26.60 -25.10 -17.67
N SER A 268 -26.97 -23.83 -17.64
CA SER A 268 -26.40 -22.78 -18.49
C SER A 268 -25.64 -21.74 -17.66
N LYS A 269 -24.52 -21.25 -18.21
CA LYS A 269 -23.80 -20.10 -17.68
C LYS A 269 -23.67 -19.06 -18.79
N SER A 270 -24.21 -17.87 -18.56
CA SER A 270 -24.08 -16.78 -19.52
C SER A 270 -22.66 -16.23 -19.57
N MET A 271 -22.24 -15.87 -20.77
CA MET A 271 -20.90 -15.37 -21.12
C MET A 271 -21.00 -14.11 -21.98
N ALA A 272 -22.19 -13.49 -22.05
CA ALA A 272 -22.38 -12.22 -22.72
C ALA A 272 -21.48 -11.17 -22.05
N SER A 273 -20.53 -10.60 -22.81
CA SER A 273 -19.42 -9.74 -22.37
C SER A 273 -18.28 -10.46 -21.60
N LEU A 274 -17.43 -11.19 -22.34
CA LEU A 274 -16.32 -11.95 -21.76
C LEU A 274 -15.36 -11.00 -21.02
N GLY A 275 -15.23 -11.22 -19.71
CA GLY A 275 -14.43 -10.40 -18.81
C GLY A 275 -13.87 -11.23 -17.65
N PRO A 276 -12.99 -10.66 -16.80
CA PRO A 276 -12.28 -11.41 -15.76
C PRO A 276 -13.22 -12.13 -14.79
N SER A 277 -14.42 -11.59 -14.53
CA SER A 277 -15.45 -12.21 -13.68
C SER A 277 -15.95 -13.58 -14.16
N HIS A 278 -15.67 -13.96 -15.40
CA HIS A 278 -16.06 -15.26 -15.96
C HIS A 278 -15.08 -16.38 -15.60
N PHE A 279 -13.83 -16.02 -15.26
CA PHE A 279 -12.84 -16.94 -14.74
C PHE A 279 -13.12 -17.24 -13.28
N GLN A 280 -12.93 -18.50 -12.88
CA GLN A 280 -13.18 -18.94 -11.53
C GLN A 280 -11.88 -19.39 -10.86
N ALA A 281 -11.54 -18.73 -9.75
CA ALA A 281 -10.43 -19.14 -8.91
C ALA A 281 -10.74 -20.46 -8.20
N GLU A 282 -9.74 -21.31 -8.09
CA GLU A 282 -9.86 -22.58 -7.39
C GLU A 282 -9.81 -22.38 -5.88
N ARG A 283 -10.59 -23.20 -5.16
CA ARG A 283 -10.53 -23.22 -3.71
C ARG A 283 -9.28 -23.99 -3.28
N LYS A 284 -8.30 -23.25 -2.78
CA LYS A 284 -7.09 -23.86 -2.20
C LYS A 284 -7.49 -24.71 -0.98
N PRO A 285 -7.06 -25.98 -0.91
CA PRO A 285 -7.21 -26.76 0.30
C PRO A 285 -6.43 -26.04 1.39
N CYS A 286 -7.03 -26.01 2.57
CA CYS A 286 -6.36 -25.45 3.72
C CYS A 286 -5.05 -26.23 3.97
N GLN A 287 -3.93 -25.52 4.08
CA GLN A 287 -2.62 -26.11 4.39
C GLN A 287 -2.64 -26.64 5.84
N PRO A 288 -2.00 -27.78 6.16
CA PRO A 288 -2.17 -28.47 7.45
C PRO A 288 -1.91 -27.56 8.68
N HIS A 289 -0.94 -26.65 8.61
CA HIS A 289 -0.65 -25.68 9.68
C HIS A 289 -1.68 -24.55 9.84
N PHE A 290 -2.51 -24.31 8.83
CA PHE A 290 -3.51 -23.23 8.82
C PHE A 290 -4.94 -23.74 9.05
N CYS A 291 -5.15 -25.05 9.27
CA CYS A 291 -6.51 -25.62 9.35
C CYS A 291 -7.09 -25.73 10.74
N GLN A 292 -6.23 -25.63 11.74
CA GLN A 292 -6.58 -25.59 13.15
C GLN A 292 -7.40 -24.33 13.48
N SER A 293 -7.99 -24.29 14.67
CA SER A 293 -8.69 -23.10 15.17
C SER A 293 -7.71 -21.93 15.45
N LEU A 294 -8.22 -20.70 15.50
CA LEU A 294 -7.38 -19.51 15.74
C LEU A 294 -6.65 -19.59 17.09
N SER A 295 -7.31 -20.14 18.11
CA SER A 295 -6.72 -20.38 19.43
C SER A 295 -5.58 -21.38 19.40
N GLU A 296 -5.73 -22.49 18.70
CA GLU A 296 -4.68 -23.52 18.56
C GLU A 296 -3.49 -22.97 17.75
N PHE A 297 -3.77 -22.22 16.68
CA PHE A 297 -2.73 -21.57 15.88
C PHE A 297 -1.89 -20.60 16.72
N ILE A 298 -2.52 -19.77 17.56
CA ILE A 298 -1.81 -18.85 18.45
C ILE A 298 -0.97 -19.62 19.48
N GLN A 299 -1.47 -20.75 19.99
CA GLN A 299 -0.73 -21.58 20.94
C GLN A 299 0.49 -22.25 20.28
N GLU A 300 0.37 -22.78 19.06
CA GLU A 300 1.47 -23.36 18.28
C GLU A 300 2.57 -22.31 18.02
N TYR A 301 2.16 -21.10 17.62
CA TYR A 301 3.07 -20.01 17.32
C TYR A 301 3.43 -19.13 18.52
N LYS A 302 3.03 -19.52 19.75
CA LYS A 302 3.26 -18.72 20.96
C LYS A 302 4.72 -18.34 21.13
N ARG A 303 5.65 -19.27 20.91
CA ARG A 303 7.09 -19.02 21.03
C ARG A 303 7.59 -17.98 20.03
N SER A 304 7.14 -18.04 18.77
CA SER A 304 7.53 -17.06 17.74
C SER A 304 6.86 -15.70 17.90
N LEU A 305 5.68 -15.65 18.54
CA LEU A 305 5.01 -14.41 18.91
C LEU A 305 5.56 -13.80 20.22
N ALA A 306 6.33 -14.58 20.98
CA ALA A 306 6.94 -14.21 22.26
C ALA A 306 8.47 -13.96 22.17
N GLU A 307 9.10 -14.34 21.07
CA GLU A 307 10.56 -14.34 20.92
C GLU A 307 11.14 -12.92 21.15
N ASP A 308 12.22 -12.85 21.94
CA ASP A 308 13.05 -11.66 22.25
C ASP A 308 12.42 -10.51 23.05
N HIS A 309 11.18 -10.64 23.56
CA HIS A 309 10.41 -9.55 24.20
C HIS A 309 10.32 -8.24 23.38
N SER A 310 10.87 -8.20 22.17
CA SER A 310 11.10 -7.01 21.36
C SER A 310 10.29 -7.10 20.07
N LEU A 311 9.43 -6.12 19.84
CA LEU A 311 8.50 -6.11 18.71
C LEU A 311 9.23 -5.90 17.37
N ALA A 312 10.29 -5.10 17.37
CA ALA A 312 11.00 -4.61 16.18
C ALA A 312 12.00 -5.62 15.58
N THR A 313 11.58 -6.87 15.39
CA THR A 313 12.40 -7.96 14.82
C THR A 313 11.81 -8.49 13.50
N ASN A 314 12.63 -9.07 12.62
CA ASN A 314 12.13 -9.73 11.42
C ASN A 314 11.31 -10.99 11.77
N SER A 315 11.65 -11.69 12.86
CA SER A 315 10.88 -12.85 13.35
C SER A 315 9.44 -12.44 13.70
N MET A 316 9.27 -11.36 14.45
CA MET A 316 7.95 -10.79 14.76
C MET A 316 7.21 -10.36 13.49
N SER A 317 7.89 -9.69 12.56
CA SER A 317 7.30 -9.27 11.29
C SER A 317 6.80 -10.47 10.46
N VAL A 318 7.55 -11.59 10.47
CA VAL A 318 7.11 -12.86 9.86
C VAL A 318 5.93 -13.46 10.60
N ALA A 319 5.92 -13.44 11.93
CA ALA A 319 4.84 -13.98 12.76
C ALA A 319 3.53 -13.21 12.54
N PHE A 320 3.59 -11.87 12.52
CA PHE A 320 2.48 -11.00 12.16
C PHE A 320 1.92 -11.31 10.76
N LEU A 321 2.78 -11.45 9.74
CA LEU A 321 2.33 -11.84 8.39
C LEU A 321 1.67 -13.21 8.35
N ARG A 322 2.15 -14.18 9.13
CA ARG A 322 1.55 -15.52 9.22
C ARG A 322 0.16 -15.46 9.83
N LEU A 323 -0.02 -14.70 10.92
CA LEU A 323 -1.32 -14.52 11.56
C LEU A 323 -2.28 -13.76 10.63
N LEU A 324 -1.81 -12.73 9.93
CA LEU A 324 -2.58 -12.02 8.93
C LEU A 324 -3.06 -12.95 7.80
N ASN A 325 -2.17 -13.80 7.29
CA ASN A 325 -2.51 -14.81 6.29
C ASN A 325 -3.51 -15.82 6.83
N TYR A 326 -3.36 -16.28 8.08
CA TYR A 326 -4.30 -17.19 8.72
C TYR A 326 -5.71 -16.60 8.76
N ILE A 327 -5.86 -15.33 9.20
CA ILE A 327 -7.17 -14.67 9.28
C ILE A 327 -7.82 -14.55 7.90
N ARG A 328 -7.04 -14.25 6.86
CA ARG A 328 -7.56 -14.11 5.50
C ARG A 328 -7.95 -15.44 4.87
N ILE A 329 -7.16 -16.49 5.06
CA ILE A 329 -7.44 -17.82 4.51
C ILE A 329 -8.64 -18.47 5.21
N ASN A 330 -8.79 -18.29 6.52
CA ASN A 330 -9.86 -18.90 7.31
C ASN A 330 -11.02 -17.94 7.62
N SER A 331 -11.21 -16.89 6.83
CA SER A 331 -12.21 -15.84 7.07
C SER A 331 -13.61 -16.42 7.37
N HIS A 332 -14.06 -17.42 6.60
CA HIS A 332 -15.35 -18.09 6.81
C HIS A 332 -15.50 -18.86 8.13
N LYS A 333 -14.40 -19.26 8.77
CA LYS A 333 -14.40 -20.00 10.05
C LYS A 333 -14.33 -19.06 11.26
N ILE A 334 -13.97 -17.80 11.05
CA ILE A 334 -13.75 -16.84 12.13
C ILE A 334 -15.08 -16.21 12.52
N SER A 335 -15.61 -16.59 13.68
CA SER A 335 -16.84 -16.03 14.23
C SER A 335 -16.55 -14.95 15.29
N ARG A 336 -17.42 -13.94 15.37
CA ARG A 336 -17.37 -12.88 16.40
C ARG A 336 -17.31 -13.46 17.82
N LYS A 337 -18.03 -14.56 18.09
CA LYS A 337 -18.10 -15.18 19.43
C LYS A 337 -16.78 -15.83 19.82
N ASP A 338 -16.11 -16.51 18.89
CA ASP A 338 -14.87 -17.23 19.17
C ASP A 338 -13.71 -16.25 19.36
N VAL A 339 -13.64 -15.20 18.54
CA VAL A 339 -12.67 -14.12 18.72
C VAL A 339 -12.88 -13.40 20.06
N ALA A 340 -14.13 -13.08 20.43
CA ALA A 340 -14.42 -12.43 21.71
C ALA A 340 -13.98 -13.27 22.92
N LYS A 341 -14.19 -14.60 22.89
CA LYS A 341 -13.71 -15.51 23.95
C LYS A 341 -12.18 -15.55 24.02
N LEU A 342 -11.52 -15.62 22.87
CA LEU A 342 -10.06 -15.61 22.79
C LEU A 342 -9.48 -14.30 23.35
N LEU A 343 -10.06 -13.16 23.01
CA LEU A 343 -9.63 -11.87 23.54
C LEU A 343 -9.74 -11.81 25.07
N GLN A 344 -10.87 -12.27 25.62
CA GLN A 344 -11.05 -12.36 27.08
C GLN A 344 -10.07 -13.31 27.78
N GLN A 345 -9.64 -14.38 27.11
CA GLN A 345 -8.64 -15.30 27.64
C GLN A 345 -7.25 -14.65 27.68
N LEU A 346 -6.83 -14.02 26.58
CA LEU A 346 -5.53 -13.37 26.45
C LEU A 346 -5.41 -12.13 27.35
N GLU A 347 -6.51 -11.40 27.58
CA GLU A 347 -6.52 -10.27 28.51
C GLU A 347 -6.16 -10.72 29.94
N LYS A 348 -6.61 -11.93 30.37
CA LYS A 348 -6.29 -12.48 31.70
C LYS A 348 -4.83 -12.89 31.84
N SER A 349 -4.21 -13.37 30.76
CA SER A 349 -2.78 -13.77 30.75
C SER A 349 -1.83 -12.64 30.35
N ARG A 350 -2.35 -11.43 30.09
CA ARG A 350 -1.64 -10.26 29.55
C ARG A 350 -0.33 -9.91 30.26
N ARG A 351 -0.29 -9.96 31.59
CA ARG A 351 0.94 -9.61 32.35
C ARG A 351 2.10 -10.59 32.13
N ASN A 352 1.80 -11.78 31.63
CA ASN A 352 2.77 -12.85 31.38
C ASN A 352 2.90 -13.18 29.88
N ASP A 353 2.20 -12.44 28.99
CA ASP A 353 2.19 -12.71 27.56
C ASP A 353 3.08 -11.70 26.82
N ASP A 354 4.26 -12.18 26.44
CA ASP A 354 5.31 -11.53 25.65
C ASP A 354 4.80 -11.00 24.29
N ASN A 355 4.12 -9.84 24.28
CA ASN A 355 3.61 -9.14 23.07
C ASN A 355 2.46 -9.81 22.29
N ILE A 356 1.99 -11.00 22.66
CA ILE A 356 0.97 -11.78 21.92
C ILE A 356 -0.35 -11.01 21.77
N TRP A 357 -0.88 -10.49 22.89
CA TRP A 357 -2.10 -9.67 22.91
C TRP A 357 -2.02 -8.52 21.90
N SER A 358 -0.91 -7.79 21.99
CA SER A 358 -0.67 -6.59 21.21
C SER A 358 -0.52 -6.90 19.70
N THR A 359 0.14 -8.01 19.37
CA THR A 359 0.31 -8.48 17.99
C THR A 359 -0.99 -8.99 17.39
N LEU A 360 -1.83 -9.68 18.18
CA LEU A 360 -3.14 -10.12 17.74
C LEU A 360 -4.05 -8.92 17.44
N MET A 361 -4.08 -7.92 18.33
CA MET A 361 -4.88 -6.70 18.13
C MET A 361 -4.44 -5.92 16.89
N ASP A 362 -3.13 -5.77 16.68
CA ASP A 362 -2.58 -5.17 15.45
C ASP A 362 -3.00 -5.97 14.22
N THR A 363 -2.96 -7.31 14.30
CA THR A 363 -3.30 -8.17 13.17
C THR A 363 -4.79 -8.11 12.84
N ILE A 364 -5.67 -8.02 13.84
CA ILE A 364 -7.12 -7.82 13.63
C ILE A 364 -7.34 -6.48 12.91
N ALA A 365 -6.75 -5.40 13.42
CA ALA A 365 -6.83 -4.07 12.82
C ALA A 365 -6.28 -4.01 11.38
N ALA A 366 -5.17 -4.70 11.10
CA ALA A 366 -4.55 -4.77 9.78
C ALA A 366 -5.30 -5.72 8.81
N SER A 367 -5.91 -6.78 9.32
CA SER A 367 -6.69 -7.73 8.51
C SER A 367 -7.99 -7.13 8.00
N ARG A 368 -8.55 -6.16 8.73
CA ARG A 368 -9.87 -5.54 8.48
C ARG A 368 -10.98 -6.58 8.36
N HIS A 369 -10.84 -7.76 8.96
CA HIS A 369 -11.88 -8.80 8.90
C HIS A 369 -13.12 -8.37 9.67
N GLY A 370 -14.30 -8.41 9.04
CA GLY A 370 -15.56 -7.87 9.61
C GLY A 370 -15.88 -8.34 11.03
N ASP A 371 -16.05 -9.65 11.21
CA ASP A 371 -16.45 -10.22 12.50
C ASP A 371 -15.38 -10.09 13.59
N ALA A 372 -14.10 -10.11 13.19
CA ALA A 372 -12.98 -9.95 14.13
C ALA A 372 -12.85 -8.49 14.57
N MET A 373 -13.04 -7.54 13.65
CA MET A 373 -13.07 -6.10 13.94
C MET A 373 -14.22 -5.77 14.89
N LEU A 374 -15.42 -6.31 14.66
CA LEU A 374 -16.56 -6.13 15.57
C LEU A 374 -16.29 -6.72 16.95
N ALA A 375 -15.72 -7.93 17.03
CA ALA A 375 -15.35 -8.54 18.31
C ALA A 375 -14.32 -7.69 19.08
N ALA A 376 -13.33 -7.13 18.38
CA ALA A 376 -12.35 -6.24 18.99
C ALA A 376 -12.97 -4.92 19.47
N LEU A 377 -13.86 -4.31 18.67
CA LEU A 377 -14.58 -3.08 19.05
C LEU A 377 -15.49 -3.27 20.26
N ASP A 378 -16.21 -4.41 20.34
CA ASP A 378 -17.02 -4.75 21.52
C ASP A 378 -16.17 -4.90 22.78
N HIS A 379 -15.02 -5.55 22.64
CA HIS A 379 -14.11 -5.85 23.74
C HIS A 379 -13.42 -4.59 24.26
N LEU A 380 -12.87 -3.77 23.36
CA LEU A 380 -12.24 -2.50 23.71
C LEU A 380 -13.24 -1.51 24.29
N ASN A 381 -14.46 -1.48 23.73
CA ASN A 381 -15.50 -0.51 24.08
C ASN A 381 -14.94 0.91 24.14
N LEU A 382 -14.49 1.42 22.99
CA LEU A 382 -13.69 2.65 22.87
C LEU A 382 -14.20 3.83 23.74
N PRO A 383 -15.51 4.17 23.77
CA PRO A 383 -16.00 5.28 24.57
C PRO A 383 -15.88 5.05 26.09
N LYS A 384 -15.83 3.80 26.55
CA LYS A 384 -15.69 3.41 27.97
C LYS A 384 -14.29 2.90 28.32
N CYS A 385 -13.31 3.07 27.41
CA CYS A 385 -11.93 2.64 27.64
C CYS A 385 -11.27 3.53 28.71
N GLN A 386 -10.82 2.91 29.81
CA GLN A 386 -10.25 3.59 30.99
C GLN A 386 -9.15 2.72 31.61
N GLY A 387 -8.15 3.35 32.24
CA GLY A 387 -6.97 2.72 32.84
C GLY A 387 -5.77 2.73 31.89
N ASP A 388 -4.58 3.07 32.38
CA ASP A 388 -3.43 3.39 31.51
C ASP A 388 -3.05 2.27 30.53
N ASP A 389 -2.97 1.02 30.99
CA ASP A 389 -2.69 -0.15 30.14
C ASP A 389 -3.73 -0.34 29.03
N ARG A 390 -5.01 -0.11 29.35
CA ARG A 390 -6.13 -0.30 28.43
C ARG A 390 -6.24 0.84 27.44
N VAL A 391 -5.95 2.07 27.87
CA VAL A 391 -5.91 3.26 27.02
C VAL A 391 -4.84 3.12 25.95
N GLY A 392 -3.64 2.63 26.33
CA GLY A 392 -2.57 2.35 25.36
C GLY A 392 -3.00 1.38 24.25
N ASP A 393 -3.73 0.31 24.59
CA ASP A 393 -4.25 -0.65 23.60
C ASP A 393 -5.32 -0.03 22.68
N CYS A 394 -6.23 0.76 23.26
CA CYS A 394 -7.27 1.47 22.51
C CYS A 394 -6.63 2.45 21.50
N GLU A 395 -5.61 3.20 21.91
CA GLU A 395 -4.87 4.10 21.02
C GLU A 395 -4.11 3.34 19.94
N ARG A 396 -3.39 2.27 20.30
CA ARG A 396 -2.67 1.42 19.35
C ARG A 396 -3.60 0.85 18.28
N PHE A 397 -4.74 0.28 18.69
CA PHE A 397 -5.73 -0.27 17.76
C PHE A 397 -6.26 0.77 16.78
N LEU A 398 -6.53 1.99 17.25
CA LEU A 398 -7.00 3.11 16.43
C LEU A 398 -5.93 3.58 15.42
N VAL A 399 -4.66 3.61 15.83
CA VAL A 399 -3.53 3.99 14.97
C VAL A 399 -3.28 2.93 13.89
N VAL A 400 -3.26 1.65 14.25
CA VAL A 400 -3.07 0.55 13.28
C VAL A 400 -4.22 0.51 12.26
N THR A 401 -5.46 0.80 12.70
CA THR A 401 -6.63 0.87 11.80
C THR A 401 -6.55 2.05 10.83
N ALA A 402 -6.08 3.21 11.28
CA ALA A 402 -5.85 4.36 10.41
C ALA A 402 -4.80 4.06 9.33
N ILE A 403 -3.67 3.48 9.74
CA ILE A 403 -2.57 3.11 8.86
C ILE A 403 -3.01 2.03 7.86
N SER A 404 -3.73 0.99 8.31
CA SER A 404 -4.25 -0.06 7.41
C SER A 404 -5.24 0.49 6.38
N GLY A 405 -6.05 1.48 6.75
CA GLY A 405 -6.91 2.19 5.80
C GLY A 405 -6.12 2.99 4.76
N SER A 406 -5.06 3.70 5.19
CA SER A 406 -4.18 4.42 4.26
C SER A 406 -3.42 3.49 3.33
N THR A 407 -2.98 2.34 3.81
CA THR A 407 -2.14 1.44 3.01
C THR A 407 -2.96 0.80 1.90
N VAL A 408 -4.20 0.42 2.16
CA VAL A 408 -5.13 -0.04 1.11
C VAL A 408 -5.41 1.06 0.08
N ALA A 409 -5.65 2.30 0.53
CA ALA A 409 -5.88 3.41 -0.39
C ALA A 409 -4.67 3.70 -1.30
N ASN A 410 -3.46 3.52 -0.79
CA ASN A 410 -2.20 3.70 -1.53
C ASN A 410 -1.89 2.52 -2.48
N MET A 411 -2.58 1.38 -2.37
CA MET A 411 -2.36 0.21 -3.24
C MET A 411 -3.29 0.20 -4.47
N GLY A 412 -4.23 1.14 -4.57
CA GLY A 412 -5.18 1.25 -5.69
C GLY A 412 -6.28 0.20 -5.65
N SER A 413 -6.90 -0.09 -6.81
CA SER A 413 -7.96 -1.10 -6.97
C SER A 413 -7.41 -2.53 -6.93
N SER A 414 -6.69 -2.90 -5.87
CA SER A 414 -6.28 -4.29 -5.65
C SER A 414 -7.45 -5.13 -5.09
N TYR A 415 -7.44 -6.43 -5.35
CA TYR A 415 -8.45 -7.35 -4.82
C TYR A 415 -8.42 -7.35 -3.29
N VAL A 416 -9.53 -6.91 -2.70
CA VAL A 416 -9.74 -6.96 -1.26
C VAL A 416 -10.05 -8.42 -0.90
N ALA A 417 -9.22 -9.05 -0.07
CA ALA A 417 -9.43 -10.43 0.35
C ALA A 417 -10.88 -10.64 0.81
N GLU A 418 -11.52 -11.74 0.40
CA GLU A 418 -12.91 -12.04 0.72
C GLU A 418 -13.15 -11.83 2.23
N HIS A 419 -14.14 -11.01 2.61
CA HIS A 419 -14.51 -10.63 3.99
C HIS A 419 -13.65 -9.55 4.68
N SER A 420 -12.69 -8.93 3.98
CA SER A 420 -12.02 -7.73 4.52
C SER A 420 -12.79 -6.45 4.18
N LEU A 421 -12.98 -5.59 5.19
CA LEU A 421 -13.81 -4.40 5.12
C LEU A 421 -13.17 -3.32 4.26
N SER A 422 -13.89 -2.77 3.28
CA SER A 422 -13.40 -1.62 2.50
C SER A 422 -13.20 -0.39 3.39
N VAL A 423 -12.43 0.61 2.91
CA VAL A 423 -12.24 1.88 3.66
C VAL A 423 -13.57 2.58 3.93
N GLU A 424 -14.54 2.44 3.03
CA GLU A 424 -15.91 2.91 3.21
C GLU A 424 -16.62 2.18 4.36
N GLN A 425 -16.56 0.85 4.38
CA GLN A 425 -17.17 0.05 5.45
C GLN A 425 -16.51 0.32 6.81
N LEU A 426 -15.20 0.56 6.84
CA LEU A 426 -14.52 1.02 8.06
C LEU A 426 -15.08 2.35 8.54
N LEU A 427 -15.26 3.33 7.64
CA LEU A 427 -15.88 4.61 8.00
C LEU A 427 -17.31 4.41 8.52
N ASP A 428 -18.11 3.56 7.89
CA ASP A 428 -19.49 3.27 8.34
C ASP A 428 -19.53 2.63 9.75
N LEU A 429 -18.48 1.89 10.16
CA LEU A 429 -18.34 1.38 11.54
C LEU A 429 -18.01 2.46 12.56
N PHE A 430 -17.16 3.44 12.21
CA PHE A 430 -16.69 4.47 13.14
C PHE A 430 -17.57 5.72 13.17
N VAL A 431 -18.24 6.08 12.07
CA VAL A 431 -19.10 7.27 11.98
C VAL A 431 -20.22 7.32 13.04
N PRO A 432 -20.88 6.20 13.42
CA PRO A 432 -21.86 6.19 14.51
C PRO A 432 -21.27 6.56 15.88
N LEU A 433 -19.98 6.28 16.11
CA LEU A 433 -19.30 6.62 17.37
C LEU A 433 -19.04 8.12 17.51
N LEU A 434 -19.08 8.89 16.42
CA LEU A 434 -18.98 10.36 16.46
C LEU A 434 -20.12 11.02 17.23
N SER A 435 -21.30 10.39 17.29
CA SER A 435 -22.47 10.94 18.01
C SER A 435 -22.48 10.62 19.51
N ASN A 436 -21.56 9.79 20.02
CA ASN A 436 -21.49 9.49 21.45
C ASN A 436 -20.78 10.63 22.20
N GLY A 437 -21.56 11.36 23.02
CA GLY A 437 -21.08 12.55 23.73
C GLY A 437 -20.23 12.29 24.98
N SER A 438 -20.19 11.07 25.51
CA SER A 438 -19.46 10.74 26.75
C SER A 438 -18.34 9.73 26.50
N TRP A 439 -17.09 10.22 26.46
CA TRP A 439 -15.88 9.41 26.45
C TRP A 439 -15.26 9.37 27.85
N ALA A 440 -14.85 8.19 28.31
CA ALA A 440 -14.27 7.98 29.62
C ALA A 440 -12.86 8.58 29.75
N ASP A 441 -12.04 8.48 28.68
CA ASP A 441 -10.70 9.06 28.61
C ASP A 441 -10.58 9.98 27.37
N HIS A 442 -10.04 11.17 27.58
CA HIS A 442 -9.84 12.18 26.54
C HIS A 442 -8.76 11.76 25.52
N ARG A 443 -7.75 10.98 25.93
CA ARG A 443 -6.68 10.47 25.04
C ARG A 443 -7.26 9.58 23.95
N VAL A 444 -8.16 8.68 24.31
CA VAL A 444 -8.83 7.78 23.36
C VAL A 444 -9.75 8.56 22.41
N ARG A 445 -10.50 9.55 22.91
CA ARG A 445 -11.34 10.44 22.07
C ARG A 445 -10.49 11.21 21.05
N ASN A 446 -9.36 11.74 21.50
CA ASN A 446 -8.40 12.48 20.69
C ASN A 446 -7.78 11.60 19.59
N SER A 447 -7.34 10.40 19.95
CA SER A 447 -6.81 9.41 18.99
C SER A 447 -7.89 8.95 18.00
N PHE A 448 -9.14 8.80 18.43
CA PHE A 448 -10.28 8.48 17.56
C PHE A 448 -10.54 9.58 16.52
N ALA A 449 -10.50 10.86 16.93
CA ALA A 449 -10.65 11.98 16.00
C ALA A 449 -9.56 11.98 14.91
N MET A 450 -8.31 11.70 15.28
CA MET A 450 -7.18 11.58 14.34
C MET A 450 -7.37 10.39 13.38
N THR A 451 -7.85 9.25 13.88
CA THR A 451 -8.12 8.05 13.06
C THR A 451 -9.23 8.29 12.05
N VAL A 452 -10.37 8.87 12.46
CA VAL A 452 -11.50 9.15 11.54
C VAL A 452 -11.09 10.14 10.45
N ALA A 453 -10.32 11.17 10.80
CA ALA A 453 -9.79 12.11 9.81
C ALA A 453 -8.86 11.42 8.79
N THR A 454 -8.01 10.51 9.26
CA THR A 454 -7.11 9.73 8.41
C THR A 454 -7.88 8.80 7.48
N LEU A 455 -8.88 8.06 8.00
CA LEU A 455 -9.72 7.19 7.18
C LEU A 455 -10.51 7.97 6.11
N LEU A 456 -10.95 9.20 6.42
CA LEU A 456 -11.58 10.08 5.44
C LEU A 456 -10.61 10.45 4.31
N HIS A 457 -9.36 10.78 4.65
CA HIS A 457 -8.33 11.04 3.65
C HIS A 457 -8.07 9.79 2.79
N SER A 458 -7.91 8.63 3.41
CA SER A 458 -7.74 7.34 2.71
C SER A 458 -8.91 7.04 1.76
N TYR A 459 -10.16 7.28 2.18
CA TYR A 459 -11.33 7.09 1.32
C TYR A 459 -11.34 8.05 0.14
N ARG A 460 -10.94 9.32 0.34
CA ARG A 460 -10.76 10.28 -0.76
C ARG A 460 -9.70 9.81 -1.75
N THR A 461 -8.55 9.33 -1.25
CA THR A 461 -7.47 8.79 -2.09
C THR A 461 -7.97 7.60 -2.91
N TYR A 462 -8.68 6.67 -2.28
CA TYR A 462 -9.32 5.53 -2.95
C TYR A 462 -10.36 5.94 -4.01
N VAL A 463 -11.21 6.94 -3.74
CA VAL A 463 -12.17 7.44 -4.76
C VAL A 463 -11.44 8.14 -5.92
N LYS A 464 -10.29 8.78 -5.67
CA LYS A 464 -9.45 9.33 -6.73
C LYS A 464 -8.84 8.23 -7.60
N THR A 465 -8.40 7.10 -7.04
CA THR A 465 -7.87 5.97 -7.83
C THR A 465 -8.95 5.42 -8.75
N LEU A 466 -10.16 5.18 -8.23
CA LEU A 466 -11.32 4.76 -9.03
C LEU A 466 -11.67 5.73 -10.18
N SER A 467 -11.35 7.02 -10.04
CA SER A 467 -11.66 8.02 -11.07
C SER A 467 -10.66 8.06 -12.23
N HIS A 468 -9.44 7.54 -12.03
CA HIS A 468 -8.37 7.49 -13.02
C HIS A 468 -8.23 6.12 -13.69
N ASP A 469 -8.78 5.04 -13.11
CA ASP A 469 -8.96 3.73 -13.77
C ASP A 469 -10.03 3.78 -14.89
N ASN A 470 -9.94 4.78 -15.76
CA ASN A 470 -10.54 4.69 -17.09
C ASN A 470 -9.71 3.66 -17.88
N PHE A 471 -10.26 2.45 -17.99
CA PHE A 471 -9.98 1.40 -18.99
C PHE A 471 -9.05 0.21 -18.69
N ASN A 472 -8.11 0.19 -17.73
CA ASN A 472 -6.96 -0.73 -17.91
C ASN A 472 -6.65 -1.82 -16.86
N ASN A 473 -7.25 -1.87 -15.67
CA ASN A 473 -6.96 -2.94 -14.70
C ASN A 473 -8.23 -3.64 -14.19
N GLN A 474 -8.79 -4.50 -15.03
CA GLN A 474 -9.85 -5.41 -14.58
C GLN A 474 -9.24 -6.60 -13.82
N SER A 475 -8.87 -6.38 -12.56
CA SER A 475 -8.84 -7.48 -11.59
C SER A 475 -10.24 -8.04 -11.43
N ILE A 476 -10.39 -9.32 -11.08
CA ILE A 476 -11.69 -9.93 -10.72
C ILE A 476 -12.19 -9.19 -9.47
N ILE A 477 -12.87 -8.05 -9.60
CA ILE A 477 -13.46 -7.36 -8.44
C ILE A 477 -14.60 -8.26 -7.97
N ALA A 478 -14.43 -8.91 -6.82
CA ALA A 478 -15.56 -9.49 -6.11
C ALA A 478 -16.54 -8.33 -5.87
N ASP A 479 -17.77 -8.48 -6.37
CA ASP A 479 -18.84 -7.51 -6.17
C ASP A 479 -18.80 -6.98 -4.73
N HIS A 480 -18.76 -5.64 -4.59
CA HIS A 480 -18.80 -4.98 -3.28
C HIS A 480 -20.12 -5.33 -2.58
N ILE A 481 -20.14 -6.42 -1.80
CA ILE A 481 -21.30 -6.78 -0.99
C ILE A 481 -21.33 -5.82 0.22
N PRO A 482 -22.40 -5.03 0.40
CA PRO A 482 -22.58 -4.24 1.61
C PRO A 482 -22.70 -5.16 2.82
N TYR A 483 -21.93 -4.87 3.87
CA TYR A 483 -22.03 -5.58 5.15
C TYR A 483 -23.29 -5.09 5.89
N GLU A 484 -24.43 -5.75 5.69
CA GLU A 484 -25.67 -5.43 6.42
C GLU A 484 -25.71 -6.14 7.78
N SER A 485 -25.54 -5.36 8.86
CA SER A 485 -25.45 -5.87 10.23
C SER A 485 -26.78 -6.30 10.87
N SER A 486 -27.87 -6.44 10.11
CA SER A 486 -29.22 -6.52 10.68
C SER A 486 -30.16 -7.52 9.98
N ARG A 487 -29.67 -8.74 9.70
CA ARG A 487 -30.45 -9.99 9.79
C ARG A 487 -29.54 -11.18 9.51
N MET A 488 -29.52 -12.12 10.46
CA MET A 488 -28.97 -13.47 10.27
C MET A 488 -29.75 -14.20 9.16
N THR A 489 -29.34 -13.99 7.93
CA THR A 489 -29.24 -15.01 6.90
C THR A 489 -28.12 -14.53 6.01
N LEU A 490 -26.98 -15.22 6.03
CA LEU A 490 -26.17 -15.30 4.83
C LEU A 490 -27.13 -15.75 3.74
N ARG A 491 -27.64 -14.82 2.92
CA ARG A 491 -27.89 -15.21 1.55
C ARG A 491 -26.51 -15.61 1.09
N HIS A 492 -26.28 -16.91 0.98
CA HIS A 492 -25.26 -17.39 0.06
C HIS A 492 -25.42 -16.53 -1.17
N HIS A 493 -24.43 -15.70 -1.47
CA HIS A 493 -24.32 -15.24 -2.83
C HIS A 493 -24.15 -16.53 -3.63
N SER A 494 -25.26 -16.99 -4.20
CA SER A 494 -25.22 -17.36 -5.59
C SER A 494 -24.56 -16.18 -6.28
N SER A 495 -23.26 -16.33 -6.48
CA SER A 495 -22.52 -15.50 -7.41
C SER A 495 -23.38 -15.37 -8.67
N PRO A 496 -23.43 -14.20 -9.35
CA PRO A 496 -24.16 -14.06 -10.62
C PRO A 496 -23.72 -15.08 -11.70
N THR A 497 -22.66 -15.83 -11.40
CA THR A 497 -21.92 -16.79 -12.21
C THR A 497 -22.25 -18.27 -11.94
N GLN A 498 -23.28 -18.59 -11.15
CA GLN A 498 -23.70 -19.99 -10.96
C GLN A 498 -24.51 -20.51 -12.16
N PHE A 499 -24.12 -21.69 -12.63
CA PHE A 499 -24.84 -22.47 -13.64
C PHE A 499 -26.33 -22.62 -13.27
N VAL A 500 -27.24 -22.09 -14.09
CA VAL A 500 -28.70 -22.07 -13.86
C VAL A 500 -29.36 -23.24 -14.59
N ASP A 501 -30.28 -23.96 -13.93
CA ASP A 501 -31.05 -25.06 -14.54
C ASP A 501 -31.92 -24.54 -15.70
N VAL A 502 -31.81 -25.16 -16.87
CA VAL A 502 -32.61 -24.81 -18.06
C VAL A 502 -33.98 -25.51 -17.97
N SER A 503 -35.07 -24.74 -17.95
CA SER A 503 -36.45 -25.26 -17.92
C SER A 503 -37.20 -25.00 -19.24
N PRO A 504 -38.20 -25.83 -19.62
CA PRO A 504 -38.81 -25.79 -20.97
C PRO A 504 -39.65 -24.55 -21.30
N GLU A 505 -39.95 -23.69 -20.31
CA GLU A 505 -40.87 -22.55 -20.47
C GLU A 505 -40.19 -21.17 -20.41
N SER A 506 -38.85 -21.10 -20.36
CA SER A 506 -38.17 -19.80 -20.46
C SER A 506 -38.10 -19.34 -21.92
N ASN A 507 -39.16 -18.65 -22.36
CA ASN A 507 -38.98 -17.63 -23.39
C ASN A 507 -37.85 -16.72 -22.91
N ALA A 508 -36.70 -16.80 -23.58
CA ALA A 508 -35.59 -15.88 -23.43
C ALA A 508 -36.08 -14.48 -23.82
N LYS A 509 -36.73 -13.79 -22.88
CA LYS A 509 -36.72 -12.34 -22.89
C LYS A 509 -35.27 -11.94 -22.68
N ASP A 510 -34.80 -11.08 -23.55
CA ASP A 510 -33.62 -10.24 -23.38
C ASP A 510 -33.75 -9.41 -22.09
N ASP A 511 -33.76 -10.06 -20.93
CA ASP A 511 -33.38 -9.40 -19.69
C ASP A 511 -31.86 -9.29 -19.77
N LYS A 512 -31.39 -8.28 -20.50
CA LYS A 512 -30.06 -7.73 -20.27
C LYS A 512 -29.97 -7.54 -18.75
N PRO A 513 -29.08 -8.24 -18.03
CA PRO A 513 -28.72 -7.74 -16.72
C PRO A 513 -28.19 -6.34 -16.99
N ASP A 514 -28.92 -5.32 -16.54
CA ASP A 514 -28.41 -3.96 -16.51
C ASP A 514 -27.13 -4.02 -15.67
N LEU A 515 -26.00 -4.21 -16.34
CA LEU A 515 -24.70 -3.80 -15.82
C LEU A 515 -24.90 -2.33 -15.54
N LYS A 516 -25.18 -1.99 -14.27
CA LYS A 516 -25.08 -0.63 -13.79
C LYS A 516 -23.70 -0.16 -14.22
N SER A 517 -23.66 0.72 -15.21
CA SER A 517 -22.39 1.18 -15.77
C SER A 517 -21.49 1.66 -14.63
N GLN A 518 -20.19 1.40 -14.67
CA GLN A 518 -19.21 1.88 -13.67
C GLN A 518 -19.34 3.39 -13.38
N ASN A 519 -19.90 4.16 -14.33
CA ASN A 519 -20.25 5.57 -14.15
C ASN A 519 -21.34 5.84 -13.09
N HIS A 520 -22.24 4.90 -12.83
CA HIS A 520 -23.28 4.99 -11.79
C HIS A 520 -22.70 4.76 -10.39
N ASP A 521 -21.78 3.80 -10.22
CA ASP A 521 -21.10 3.54 -8.95
C ASP A 521 -20.11 4.66 -8.59
N ARG A 522 -19.41 5.22 -9.59
CA ARG A 522 -18.52 6.38 -9.39
C ARG A 522 -19.26 7.61 -8.85
N ARG A 523 -20.41 7.95 -9.43
CA ARG A 523 -21.23 9.09 -8.95
C ARG A 523 -21.77 8.83 -7.54
N HIS A 524 -22.13 7.59 -7.24
CA HIS A 524 -22.59 7.19 -5.91
C HIS A 524 -21.48 7.36 -4.85
N HIS A 525 -20.28 6.84 -5.09
CA HIS A 525 -19.13 7.02 -4.17
C HIS A 525 -18.74 8.49 -4.00
N GLN A 526 -18.77 9.29 -5.07
CA GLN A 526 -18.49 10.72 -4.98
C GLN A 526 -19.54 11.47 -4.13
N GLN A 527 -20.83 11.14 -4.29
CA GLN A 527 -21.92 11.72 -3.49
C GLN A 527 -21.81 11.31 -2.02
N LYS A 528 -21.58 10.02 -1.73
CA LYS A 528 -21.40 9.51 -0.37
C LYS A 528 -20.17 10.11 0.31
N LEU A 529 -19.05 10.23 -0.40
CA LEU A 529 -17.84 10.91 0.10
C LEU A 529 -18.14 12.35 0.51
N LEU A 530 -18.89 13.11 -0.29
CA LEU A 530 -19.28 14.48 0.06
C LEU A 530 -20.11 14.51 1.34
N GLN A 531 -21.13 13.65 1.47
CA GLN A 531 -21.99 13.58 2.66
C GLN A 531 -21.20 13.21 3.93
N ILE A 532 -20.35 12.18 3.85
CA ILE A 532 -19.53 11.73 4.98
C ILE A 532 -18.50 12.79 5.37
N SER A 533 -17.83 13.40 4.38
CA SER A 533 -16.84 14.46 4.63
C SER A 533 -17.46 15.66 5.33
N GLU A 534 -18.66 16.08 4.93
CA GLU A 534 -19.38 17.17 5.57
C GLU A 534 -19.71 16.85 7.03
N LYS A 535 -20.21 15.64 7.29
CA LYS A 535 -20.57 15.20 8.64
C LYS A 535 -19.36 15.16 9.57
N ILE A 536 -18.24 14.57 9.12
CA ILE A 536 -17.01 14.45 9.91
C ILE A 536 -16.39 15.82 10.15
N ILE A 537 -16.20 16.63 9.11
CA ILE A 537 -15.52 17.93 9.24
C ILE A 537 -16.33 18.88 10.13
N LYS A 538 -17.65 18.96 9.94
CA LYS A 538 -18.50 19.79 10.83
C LYS A 538 -18.46 19.30 12.27
N GLN A 539 -18.40 17.99 12.51
CA GLN A 539 -18.29 17.46 13.86
C GLN A 539 -16.94 17.81 14.50
N LEU A 540 -15.83 17.63 13.77
CA LEU A 540 -14.49 18.01 14.24
C LEU A 540 -14.40 19.52 14.53
N GLN A 541 -15.04 20.37 13.72
CA GLN A 541 -15.12 21.81 13.97
C GLN A 541 -15.92 22.14 15.23
N ARG A 542 -17.07 21.48 15.46
CA ARG A 542 -17.84 21.64 16.70
C ARG A 542 -17.05 21.17 17.93
N ASP A 543 -16.36 20.04 17.82
CA ASP A 543 -15.55 19.50 18.90
C ASP A 543 -14.37 20.45 19.23
N LEU A 544 -13.74 21.04 18.20
CA LEU A 544 -12.72 22.07 18.33
C LEU A 544 -13.26 23.33 19.05
N ASP A 545 -14.45 23.80 18.68
CA ASP A 545 -15.11 24.94 19.34
C ASP A 545 -15.51 24.61 20.79
N SER A 546 -15.76 23.33 21.11
CA SER A 546 -16.12 22.86 22.46
C SER A 546 -14.92 22.70 23.41
N CYS A 547 -13.69 22.66 22.87
CA CYS A 547 -12.46 22.46 23.65
C CYS A 547 -12.14 23.68 24.54
N LYS A 548 -12.08 23.43 25.85
CA LYS A 548 -11.62 24.43 26.83
C LYS A 548 -10.10 24.56 26.84
N ASP A 549 -9.40 23.43 26.73
CA ASP A 549 -7.94 23.36 26.87
C ASP A 549 -7.20 23.58 25.54
N VAL A 550 -6.00 24.18 25.62
CA VAL A 550 -5.10 24.40 24.48
C VAL A 550 -4.72 23.07 23.81
N GLU A 551 -4.39 22.05 24.61
CA GLU A 551 -3.99 20.73 24.10
C GLU A 551 -5.10 20.03 23.32
N CYS A 552 -6.34 20.15 23.81
CA CYS A 552 -7.53 19.67 23.12
C CYS A 552 -7.63 20.33 21.73
N ARG A 553 -7.50 21.66 21.66
CA ARG A 553 -7.55 22.40 20.40
C ARG A 553 -6.45 21.96 19.42
N ILE A 554 -5.21 21.79 19.90
CA ILE A 554 -4.07 21.35 19.07
C ILE A 554 -4.35 20.00 18.40
N VAL A 555 -4.90 19.02 19.14
CA VAL A 555 -5.23 17.72 18.57
C VAL A 555 -6.28 17.84 17.46
N TYR A 556 -7.37 18.58 17.68
CA TYR A 556 -8.40 18.74 16.66
C TYR A 556 -7.89 19.52 15.44
N LEU A 557 -6.98 20.49 15.62
CA LEU A 557 -6.31 21.15 14.50
C LEU A 557 -5.47 20.16 13.68
N HIS A 558 -4.70 19.28 14.34
CA HIS A 558 -3.99 18.21 13.65
C HIS A 558 -4.92 17.21 12.97
N ALA A 559 -6.07 16.87 13.59
CA ALA A 559 -7.07 16.00 12.99
C ALA A 559 -7.65 16.64 11.71
N LEU A 560 -7.95 17.93 11.74
CA LEU A 560 -8.36 18.69 10.56
C LEU A 560 -7.27 18.67 9.47
N GLY A 561 -5.99 18.79 9.86
CA GLY A 561 -4.84 18.62 8.95
C GLY A 561 -4.80 17.25 8.27
N ASN A 562 -5.03 16.16 9.03
CA ASN A 562 -5.07 14.80 8.50
C ASN A 562 -6.19 14.56 7.47
N THR A 563 -7.26 15.38 7.45
CA THR A 563 -8.30 15.28 6.40
C THR A 563 -7.79 15.68 5.01
N ARG A 564 -6.72 16.48 4.94
CA ARG A 564 -6.12 17.03 3.72
C ARG A 564 -7.10 17.80 2.82
N ILE A 565 -8.13 18.44 3.39
CA ILE A 565 -9.16 19.23 2.67
C ILE A 565 -9.12 20.68 3.15
N ILE A 566 -8.85 21.64 2.25
CA ILE A 566 -8.86 23.08 2.60
C ILE A 566 -9.94 23.88 1.86
N SER A 567 -10.23 23.54 0.60
CA SER A 567 -11.12 24.32 -0.27
C SER A 567 -12.62 24.24 0.11
N LYS A 568 -13.04 23.24 0.88
CA LYS A 568 -14.46 22.97 1.19
C LYS A 568 -14.80 23.18 2.67
N PHE A 569 -16.11 23.26 2.97
CA PHE A 569 -16.67 23.23 4.34
C PHE A 569 -16.16 24.34 5.29
N GLY A 570 -15.77 25.50 4.74
CA GLY A 570 -15.29 26.63 5.55
C GLY A 570 -13.94 26.41 6.25
N MET A 571 -13.22 25.33 5.91
CA MET A 571 -11.97 24.93 6.55
C MET A 571 -10.90 26.03 6.59
N LEU A 572 -10.70 26.73 5.47
CA LEU A 572 -9.76 27.85 5.40
C LEU A 572 -10.08 28.95 6.42
N ASN A 573 -11.37 29.25 6.64
CA ASN A 573 -11.77 30.28 7.59
C ASN A 573 -11.55 29.83 9.04
N THR A 574 -11.81 28.54 9.33
CA THR A 574 -11.55 27.95 10.65
C THR A 574 -10.06 27.98 10.97
N LEU A 575 -9.21 27.48 10.07
CA LEU A 575 -7.75 27.49 10.27
C LEU A 575 -7.22 28.93 10.38
N LYS A 576 -7.64 29.83 9.50
CA LYS A 576 -7.28 31.26 9.55
C LYS A 576 -7.63 31.90 10.91
N ARG A 577 -8.77 31.56 11.50
CA ARG A 577 -9.18 32.08 12.82
C ARG A 577 -8.18 31.70 13.91
N TYR A 578 -7.77 30.44 13.96
CA TYR A 578 -6.80 29.95 14.96
C TYR A 578 -5.37 30.39 14.68
N VAL A 579 -5.01 30.67 13.43
CA VAL A 579 -3.69 31.23 13.10
C VAL A 579 -3.54 32.67 13.58
N ILE A 580 -4.57 33.53 13.37
CA ILE A 580 -4.46 34.96 13.68
C ILE A 580 -4.88 35.27 15.13
N ASN A 581 -5.97 34.66 15.59
CA ASN A 581 -6.57 34.97 16.89
C ASN A 581 -6.27 33.92 17.97
N GLY A 582 -5.61 32.81 17.62
CA GLY A 582 -5.24 31.77 18.57
C GLY A 582 -4.01 32.15 19.38
N GLY A 583 -3.75 31.41 20.46
CA GLY A 583 -2.47 31.49 21.16
C GLY A 583 -1.31 31.02 20.29
N LYS A 584 -0.07 31.29 20.73
CA LYS A 584 1.15 30.94 19.98
C LYS A 584 1.13 29.48 19.51
N ARG A 585 0.84 28.55 20.43
CA ARG A 585 0.81 27.11 20.15
C ARG A 585 -0.31 26.68 19.20
N GLU A 586 -1.52 27.22 19.37
CA GLU A 586 -2.63 26.96 18.44
C GLU A 586 -2.32 27.48 17.04
N SER A 587 -1.63 28.63 16.93
CA SER A 587 -1.23 29.19 15.64
C SER A 587 -0.30 28.26 14.86
N VAL A 588 0.65 27.61 15.56
CA VAL A 588 1.57 26.63 14.96
C VAL A 588 0.83 25.40 14.47
N ALA A 589 -0.02 24.83 15.32
CA ALA A 589 -0.80 23.64 14.97
C ALA A 589 -1.73 23.91 13.78
N ALA A 590 -2.40 25.06 13.76
CA ALA A 590 -3.26 25.48 12.66
C ALA A 590 -2.46 25.71 11.36
N MET A 591 -1.25 26.28 11.44
CA MET A 591 -0.39 26.45 10.26
C MET A 591 0.15 25.11 9.72
N ARG A 592 0.49 24.15 10.57
CA ARG A 592 0.86 22.79 10.13
C ARG A 592 -0.29 22.09 9.42
N ALA A 593 -1.47 22.11 10.03
CA ALA A 593 -2.67 21.55 9.42
C ALA A 593 -2.98 22.20 8.07
N MET A 594 -2.78 23.52 7.98
CA MET A 594 -2.93 24.27 6.73
C MET A 594 -1.89 23.85 5.68
N ARG A 595 -0.63 23.64 6.07
CA ARG A 595 0.42 23.15 5.18
C ARG A 595 0.06 21.80 4.57
N ASP A 596 -0.27 20.84 5.42
CA ASP A 596 -0.54 19.46 4.99
C ASP A 596 -1.75 19.41 4.02
N CYS A 597 -2.79 20.23 4.27
CA CYS A 597 -3.93 20.33 3.37
C CYS A 597 -3.60 21.01 2.04
N VAL A 598 -2.79 22.09 2.05
CA VAL A 598 -2.45 22.86 0.86
C VAL A 598 -1.56 22.05 -0.08
N GLU A 599 -0.50 21.41 0.42
CA GLU A 599 0.42 20.60 -0.40
C GLU A 599 -0.34 19.53 -1.19
N THR A 600 -1.22 18.78 -0.51
CA THR A 600 -1.99 17.67 -1.11
C THR A 600 -3.03 18.14 -2.15
N GLU A 601 -3.71 19.26 -1.93
CA GLU A 601 -4.71 19.75 -2.90
C GLU A 601 -4.04 20.35 -4.15
N PHE A 602 -2.87 20.98 -4.00
CA PHE A 602 -2.17 21.63 -5.12
C PHE A 602 -1.34 20.65 -5.96
N GLU A 603 -0.83 19.55 -5.41
CA GLU A 603 -0.16 18.47 -6.15
C GLU A 603 -1.08 17.76 -7.17
N SER A 604 -2.39 17.81 -6.97
CA SER A 604 -3.35 17.01 -7.75
C SER A 604 -3.64 17.47 -9.20
N ASN A 605 -2.77 18.31 -9.80
CA ASN A 605 -2.86 18.81 -11.19
C ASN A 605 -4.26 19.29 -11.65
N ALA A 606 -5.14 19.69 -10.72
CA ALA A 606 -6.40 20.33 -11.04
C ALA A 606 -6.13 21.80 -11.42
N PHE A 607 -5.67 21.97 -12.66
CA PHE A 607 -5.07 23.20 -13.21
C PHE A 607 -6.01 24.42 -13.26
N ASP A 608 -7.31 24.27 -12.96
CA ASP A 608 -8.31 25.29 -13.33
C ASP A 608 -9.13 25.88 -12.16
N MET A 609 -9.00 25.39 -10.92
CA MET A 609 -9.92 25.78 -9.83
C MET A 609 -9.35 26.72 -8.74
N ASN A 610 -8.10 27.21 -8.83
CA ASN A 610 -7.45 27.83 -7.65
C ASN A 610 -6.79 29.20 -7.83
N GLU A 611 -7.08 29.99 -8.88
CA GLU A 611 -6.52 31.36 -8.93
C GLU A 611 -7.04 32.21 -7.75
N LYS A 612 -8.36 32.19 -7.48
CA LYS A 612 -8.94 32.90 -6.33
C LYS A 612 -8.44 32.40 -4.96
N LEU A 613 -8.26 31.10 -4.82
CA LEU A 613 -7.79 30.50 -3.56
C LEU A 613 -6.29 30.79 -3.36
N SER A 614 -5.47 30.69 -4.40
CA SER A 614 -4.05 31.05 -4.35
C SER A 614 -3.83 32.52 -4.03
N ILE A 615 -4.62 33.44 -4.58
CA ILE A 615 -4.56 34.88 -4.24
C ILE A 615 -4.90 35.10 -2.76
N ARG A 616 -5.98 34.48 -2.27
CA ARG A 616 -6.37 34.58 -0.85
C ARG A 616 -5.31 34.00 0.09
N LEU A 617 -4.73 32.85 -0.27
CA LEU A 617 -3.64 32.23 0.47
C LEU A 617 -2.40 33.13 0.49
N ARG A 618 -2.01 33.67 -0.67
CA ARG A 618 -0.87 34.60 -0.80
C ARG A 618 -1.00 35.79 0.15
N GLN A 619 -2.15 36.46 0.13
CA GLN A 619 -2.43 37.60 1.00
C GLN A 619 -2.36 37.23 2.48
N LEU A 620 -2.88 36.05 2.84
CA LEU A 620 -2.85 35.55 4.21
C LEU A 620 -1.43 35.21 4.67
N LEU A 621 -0.64 34.49 3.86
CA LEU A 621 0.71 34.06 4.19
C LEU A 621 1.66 35.25 4.36
N VAL A 622 1.58 36.25 3.47
CA VAL A 622 2.38 37.48 3.59
C VAL A 622 2.03 38.23 4.87
N ARG A 623 0.74 38.32 5.21
CA ARG A 623 0.30 38.95 6.47
C ARG A 623 0.87 38.22 7.69
N ILE A 624 0.81 36.88 7.71
CA ILE A 624 1.33 36.06 8.82
C ILE A 624 2.84 36.25 8.97
N LEU A 625 3.57 36.28 7.86
CA LEU A 625 5.02 36.37 7.86
C LEU A 625 5.54 37.64 8.55
N TYR A 626 4.88 38.78 8.33
CA TYR A 626 5.28 40.08 8.89
C TYR A 626 4.65 40.41 10.25
N ASP A 627 3.73 39.59 10.76
CA ASP A 627 3.13 39.79 12.07
C ASP A 627 4.12 39.41 13.19
N SER A 628 4.59 40.39 13.96
CA SER A 628 5.54 40.17 15.04
C SER A 628 4.93 39.47 16.26
N ASN A 629 3.60 39.49 16.41
CA ASN A 629 2.91 38.87 17.54
C ASN A 629 2.80 37.35 17.39
N LEU A 630 2.94 36.84 16.17
CA LEU A 630 2.87 35.42 15.87
C LEU A 630 4.20 34.71 16.13
N GLU A 631 4.09 33.41 16.41
CA GLU A 631 5.24 32.57 16.71
C GLU A 631 6.22 32.42 15.53
N THR A 632 7.53 32.29 15.79
CA THR A 632 8.57 32.14 14.77
C THR A 632 8.34 30.93 13.85
N THR A 633 7.94 29.80 14.43
CA THR A 633 7.57 28.55 13.74
C THR A 633 6.41 28.76 12.76
N THR A 634 5.35 29.47 13.18
CA THR A 634 4.18 29.85 12.36
C THR A 634 4.62 30.67 11.15
N ARG A 635 5.49 31.66 11.37
CA ARG A 635 6.05 32.54 10.32
C ARG A 635 6.95 31.77 9.35
N LEU A 636 7.75 30.83 9.87
CA LEU A 636 8.59 29.95 9.07
C LEU A 636 7.77 29.04 8.14
N ILE A 637 6.75 28.35 8.67
CA ILE A 637 5.84 27.51 7.85
C ILE A 637 5.13 28.36 6.79
N ALA A 638 4.73 29.60 7.13
CA ALA A 638 4.12 30.50 6.16
C ALA A 638 5.09 30.86 5.01
N SER A 639 6.36 31.12 5.31
CA SER A 639 7.39 31.40 4.31
C SER A 639 7.66 30.19 3.39
N GLU A 640 7.66 28.98 3.96
CA GLU A 640 7.85 27.73 3.22
C GLU A 640 6.69 27.48 2.26
N LEU A 641 5.44 27.62 2.72
CA LEU A 641 4.26 27.46 1.89
C LEU A 641 4.18 28.51 0.77
N LEU A 642 4.58 29.74 1.08
CA LEU A 642 4.65 30.81 0.09
C LEU A 642 5.62 30.43 -1.04
N ALA A 643 6.83 30.00 -0.70
CA ALA A 643 7.88 29.66 -1.66
C ALA A 643 7.64 28.36 -2.44
N ASN A 644 7.12 27.32 -1.79
CA ASN A 644 7.00 26.00 -2.41
C ASN A 644 5.72 25.83 -3.23
N VAL A 645 4.61 26.46 -2.82
CA VAL A 645 3.27 26.20 -3.40
C VAL A 645 2.68 27.42 -4.11
N VAL A 646 2.73 28.60 -3.51
CA VAL A 646 1.96 29.78 -3.95
C VAL A 646 2.73 30.68 -4.92
N ASP A 647 4.04 30.82 -4.73
CA ASP A 647 4.94 31.65 -5.54
C ASP A 647 5.70 30.80 -6.57
N ARG A 648 4.99 30.36 -7.62
CA ARG A 648 5.56 29.50 -8.67
C ARG A 648 6.74 30.13 -9.40
N ASP A 649 6.68 31.45 -9.63
CA ASP A 649 7.73 32.21 -10.32
C ASP A 649 8.86 32.65 -9.38
N GLY A 650 8.58 32.73 -8.07
CA GLY A 650 9.56 33.02 -7.03
C GLY A 650 9.85 34.51 -6.81
N ASP A 651 9.06 35.41 -7.40
CA ASP A 651 9.30 36.86 -7.35
C ASP A 651 9.12 37.43 -5.93
N ILE A 652 8.09 36.97 -5.22
CA ILE A 652 7.75 37.44 -3.87
C ILE A 652 8.77 36.90 -2.86
N THR A 653 9.15 35.63 -3.00
CA THR A 653 10.18 35.02 -2.15
C THR A 653 11.55 35.70 -2.32
N ILE A 654 11.84 36.24 -3.50
CA ILE A 654 13.08 37.00 -3.73
C ILE A 654 13.00 38.42 -3.16
N GLU A 655 11.83 39.06 -3.23
CA GLU A 655 11.61 40.33 -2.55
C GLU A 655 11.79 40.21 -1.02
N LEU A 656 11.44 39.04 -0.45
CA LEU A 656 11.67 38.75 0.96
C LEU A 656 13.15 38.86 1.37
N ILE A 657 14.09 38.57 0.47
CA ILE A 657 15.54 38.66 0.73
C ILE A 657 15.93 40.08 1.18
N LYS A 658 15.29 41.10 0.62
CA LYS A 658 15.55 42.51 0.96
C LYS A 658 15.06 42.91 2.34
N HIS A 659 14.19 42.09 2.94
CA HIS A 659 13.53 42.36 4.21
C HIS A 659 13.98 41.39 5.32
N LEU A 660 14.97 40.53 5.05
CA LEU A 660 15.47 39.55 6.02
C LEU A 660 16.07 40.19 7.28
N ASP A 661 16.55 41.43 7.16
CA ASP A 661 17.06 42.26 8.26
C ASP A 661 15.99 42.56 9.34
N LYS A 662 14.70 42.53 8.98
CA LYS A 662 13.59 42.77 9.91
C LYS A 662 13.24 41.56 10.78
N PHE A 663 13.84 40.39 10.51
CA PHE A 663 13.54 39.15 11.23
C PHE A 663 14.66 38.83 12.23
N PRO A 664 14.35 38.13 13.34
CA PRO A 664 15.37 37.57 14.21
C PRO A 664 16.36 36.70 13.43
N SER A 665 17.64 36.72 13.79
CA SER A 665 18.73 36.03 13.06
C SER A 665 18.46 34.53 12.83
N GLU A 666 17.94 33.82 13.83
CA GLU A 666 17.58 32.40 13.73
C GLU A 666 16.44 32.16 12.71
N LEU A 667 15.41 33.02 12.75
CA LEU A 667 14.28 32.94 11.82
C LEU A 667 14.71 33.32 10.39
N ALA A 668 15.50 34.37 10.22
CA ALA A 668 16.05 34.79 8.94
C ALA A 668 16.89 33.67 8.29
N THR A 669 17.71 33.01 9.10
CA THR A 669 18.54 31.86 8.68
C THR A 669 17.66 30.69 8.21
N MET A 670 16.59 30.37 8.95
CA MET A 670 15.67 29.30 8.55
C MET A 670 14.85 29.63 7.29
N ILE A 671 14.36 30.87 7.17
CA ILE A 671 13.67 31.34 5.95
C ILE A 671 14.60 31.21 4.74
N TRP A 672 15.87 31.60 4.89
CA TRP A 672 16.86 31.44 3.84
C TRP A 672 17.03 29.98 3.41
N LYS A 673 17.24 29.07 4.39
CA LYS A 673 17.50 27.65 4.13
C LYS A 673 16.30 26.91 3.54
N ARG A 674 15.07 27.17 4.02
CA ARG A 674 13.87 26.39 3.65
C ARG A 674 13.05 27.00 2.52
N ALA A 675 12.99 28.32 2.43
CA ALA A 675 12.19 29.01 1.42
C ALA A 675 13.05 29.53 0.25
N VAL A 676 14.03 30.38 0.56
CA VAL A 676 14.78 31.12 -0.48
C VAL A 676 15.68 30.21 -1.31
N GLN A 677 16.46 29.33 -0.66
CA GLN A 677 17.43 28.47 -1.35
C GLN A 677 16.77 27.56 -2.38
N ASN A 678 15.59 27.01 -2.08
CA ASN A 678 14.81 26.18 -3.00
C ASN A 678 14.35 26.95 -4.25
N VAL A 679 13.87 28.18 -4.07
CA VAL A 679 13.46 29.05 -5.19
C VAL A 679 14.66 29.45 -6.06
N LEU A 680 15.79 29.78 -5.43
CA LEU A 680 17.02 30.11 -6.16
C LEU A 680 17.52 28.93 -7.01
N LEU A 681 17.46 27.71 -6.48
CA LEU A 681 17.81 26.50 -7.24
C LEU A 681 16.88 26.28 -8.44
N LYS A 682 15.56 26.39 -8.25
CA LYS A 682 14.57 26.30 -9.35
C LYS A 682 14.80 27.36 -10.42
N ARG A 683 15.10 28.61 -10.03
CA ARG A 683 15.39 29.69 -10.98
C ARG A 683 16.66 29.45 -11.78
N ARG A 684 17.73 28.94 -11.14
CA ARG A 684 18.97 28.56 -11.84
C ARG A 684 18.70 27.45 -12.86
N GLN A 685 17.92 26.43 -12.49
CA GLN A 685 17.50 25.37 -13.41
C GLN A 685 16.68 25.93 -14.58
N ASN A 686 15.79 26.88 -14.31
CA ASN A 686 14.94 27.55 -15.31
C ASN A 686 15.61 28.70 -16.06
N ARG A 687 16.93 28.93 -15.87
CA ARG A 687 17.73 30.00 -16.51
C ARG A 687 17.15 31.41 -16.34
N LEU A 688 16.50 31.68 -15.21
CA LEU A 688 15.99 33.02 -14.85
C LEU A 688 17.12 33.92 -14.33
N PRO A 689 17.00 35.26 -14.45
CA PRO A 689 18.06 36.19 -14.03
C PRO A 689 18.40 36.06 -12.54
N GLY A 690 19.70 36.09 -12.25
CA GLY A 690 20.25 35.97 -10.89
C GLY A 690 19.90 37.15 -9.97
N VAL A 691 19.91 36.89 -8.67
CA VAL A 691 19.55 37.88 -7.64
C VAL A 691 20.80 38.65 -7.19
N LYS A 692 20.82 39.97 -7.41
CA LYS A 692 21.95 40.86 -7.05
C LYS A 692 22.13 41.10 -5.53
N SER A 693 21.20 40.64 -4.69
CA SER A 693 21.20 40.89 -3.25
C SER A 693 21.90 39.80 -2.41
N GLU A 694 22.45 38.75 -3.03
CA GLU A 694 23.28 37.75 -2.34
C GLU A 694 24.71 38.29 -2.20
N ASN A 695 25.11 38.69 -0.99
CA ASN A 695 26.44 39.23 -0.69
C ASN A 695 26.98 38.67 0.63
N TRP A 696 28.30 38.85 0.87
CA TRP A 696 28.94 38.36 2.10
C TRP A 696 28.31 38.94 3.36
N HIS A 697 27.82 40.19 3.30
CA HIS A 697 27.21 40.90 4.43
C HIS A 697 25.91 40.24 4.89
N LEU A 698 25.07 39.81 3.95
CA LEU A 698 23.86 39.03 4.22
C LEU A 698 24.22 37.76 5.00
N HIS A 699 25.23 37.01 4.54
CA HIS A 699 25.65 35.77 5.19
C HIS A 699 26.33 35.96 6.54
N SER A 700 27.10 37.04 6.72
CA SER A 700 27.87 37.25 7.96
C SER A 700 27.06 37.92 9.07
N LYS A 701 26.15 38.85 8.74
CA LYS A 701 25.47 39.70 9.72
C LYS A 701 24.00 39.34 9.92
N ILE A 702 23.28 39.00 8.85
CA ILE A 702 21.84 38.73 8.92
C ILE A 702 21.58 37.23 9.12
N LEU A 703 22.31 36.37 8.42
CA LEU A 703 22.19 34.91 8.48
C LEU A 703 23.16 34.26 9.47
N SER A 704 23.34 34.87 10.64
CA SER A 704 24.28 34.41 11.68
C SER A 704 23.67 33.40 12.66
N GLY A 705 22.50 32.84 12.36
CA GLY A 705 21.81 31.88 13.22
C GLY A 705 22.44 30.48 13.18
N SER A 706 22.34 29.74 14.29
CA SER A 706 22.83 28.35 14.41
C SER A 706 21.78 27.31 13.99
N SER A 707 20.54 27.74 13.74
CA SER A 707 19.44 26.93 13.22
C SER A 707 19.78 26.27 11.87
N ALA A 708 19.41 25.00 11.71
CA ALA A 708 19.80 24.21 10.56
C ALA A 708 18.63 23.42 9.95
N SER A 709 18.60 23.36 8.62
CA SER A 709 17.72 22.45 7.88
C SER A 709 18.49 21.92 6.67
N PHE A 710 18.55 20.59 6.56
CA PHE A 710 19.23 19.93 5.46
C PHE A 710 18.62 18.55 5.20
N ARG A 711 18.86 18.06 3.98
CA ARG A 711 18.49 16.72 3.54
C ARG A 711 19.69 16.07 2.88
N TYR A 712 20.07 14.89 3.36
CA TYR A 712 21.18 14.12 2.83
C TYR A 712 20.74 12.70 2.48
N VAL A 713 21.45 12.05 1.55
CA VAL A 713 21.19 10.66 1.17
C VAL A 713 21.85 9.73 2.19
N MET A 714 21.09 8.83 2.80
CA MET A 714 21.60 7.81 3.73
C MET A 714 22.30 6.66 2.99
N GLY A 715 21.71 6.28 1.85
CA GLY A 715 22.14 5.17 1.03
C GLY A 715 21.11 4.87 -0.04
N GLY A 716 21.57 4.27 -1.14
CA GLY A 716 20.71 3.89 -2.26
C GLY A 716 20.99 2.47 -2.73
N THR A 717 19.99 1.85 -3.33
CA THR A 717 20.10 0.54 -3.98
C THR A 717 20.46 0.65 -5.48
N GLY A 718 20.79 1.86 -5.93
CA GLY A 718 20.94 2.23 -7.34
C GLY A 718 19.63 2.62 -8.04
N TYR A 719 18.48 2.23 -7.47
CA TYR A 719 17.14 2.50 -8.02
C TYR A 719 16.28 3.38 -7.13
N ALA A 720 16.44 3.27 -5.81
CA ALA A 720 15.79 4.12 -4.82
C ALA A 720 16.83 4.66 -3.86
N ASN A 721 16.70 5.94 -3.52
CA ASN A 721 17.55 6.64 -2.56
C ASN A 721 16.76 6.86 -1.28
N ALA A 722 17.24 6.27 -0.19
CA ALA A 722 16.80 6.62 1.15
C ALA A 722 17.53 7.89 1.57
N SER A 723 16.78 8.91 1.95
CA SER A 723 17.31 10.18 2.43
C SER A 723 16.81 10.46 3.84
N TYR A 724 17.55 11.29 4.54
CA TYR A 724 17.16 11.80 5.83
C TYR A 724 17.17 13.31 5.83
N GLY A 725 16.13 13.87 6.42
CA GLY A 725 15.99 15.29 6.66
C GLY A 725 16.17 15.58 8.14
N VAL A 726 16.97 16.58 8.47
CA VAL A 726 17.03 17.13 9.83
C VAL A 726 16.58 18.57 9.79
N PHE A 727 15.70 18.90 10.72
CA PHE A 727 15.27 20.25 11.01
C PHE A 727 15.58 20.55 12.47
N LEU A 728 16.30 21.65 12.72
CA LEU A 728 16.73 22.07 14.05
C LEU A 728 16.48 23.56 14.20
N GLU A 729 15.33 23.93 14.77
CA GLU A 729 15.02 25.29 15.18
C GLU A 729 15.54 25.54 16.60
N LEU A 730 16.40 26.54 16.72
CA LEU A 730 17.01 26.94 17.99
C LEU A 730 16.43 28.28 18.47
N LEU A 731 16.38 28.44 19.79
CA LEU A 731 16.17 29.73 20.44
C LEU A 731 17.49 30.51 20.56
N LYS A 732 17.39 31.77 20.99
CA LYS A 732 18.55 32.51 21.51
C LYS A 732 19.20 31.67 22.63
N GLY A 733 20.53 31.71 22.71
CA GLY A 733 21.30 30.85 23.63
C GLY A 733 21.56 29.42 23.13
N LYS A 734 21.22 29.08 21.88
CA LYS A 734 21.42 27.73 21.26
C LYS A 734 20.59 26.61 21.91
N LEU A 735 19.48 26.94 22.57
CA LEU A 735 18.56 25.95 23.13
C LEU A 735 17.66 25.35 22.04
N PRO A 736 17.47 24.02 21.98
CA PRO A 736 16.61 23.40 21.00
C PRO A 736 15.14 23.70 21.29
N LYS A 737 14.47 24.31 20.32
CA LYS A 737 13.02 24.61 20.37
C LYS A 737 12.21 23.50 19.75
N GLU A 738 12.60 23.14 18.54
CA GLU A 738 11.99 22.07 17.78
C GLU A 738 13.03 21.38 16.92
N THR A 739 13.06 20.06 17.02
CA THR A 739 13.90 19.21 16.19
C THR A 739 12.99 18.24 15.44
N SER A 740 13.30 17.93 14.19
CA SER A 740 12.68 16.82 13.51
C SER A 740 13.66 16.05 12.66
N PHE A 741 13.46 14.74 12.65
CA PHE A 741 14.21 13.78 11.90
C PHE A 741 13.23 13.02 11.00
N ASN A 742 13.34 13.28 9.69
CA ASN A 742 12.52 12.62 8.68
C ASN A 742 13.34 11.57 7.94
N VAL A 743 12.73 10.42 7.68
CA VAL A 743 13.27 9.38 6.79
C VAL A 743 12.33 9.20 5.63
N ASP A 744 12.88 9.45 4.44
CA ASP A 744 12.14 9.40 3.19
C ASP A 744 12.80 8.45 2.19
N ILE A 745 11.96 7.85 1.33
CA ILE A 745 12.42 7.06 0.20
C ILE A 745 11.99 7.80 -1.07
N SER A 746 12.94 7.99 -1.98
CA SER A 746 12.71 8.65 -3.25
C SER A 746 13.21 7.82 -4.43
N ARG A 747 12.49 7.91 -5.56
CA ARG A 747 12.86 7.30 -6.84
C ARG A 747 12.78 8.35 -7.94
N ASP A 748 13.84 8.47 -8.73
CA ASP A 748 13.95 9.34 -9.91
C ASP A 748 13.56 10.81 -9.68
N ASN A 749 13.69 11.32 -8.44
CA ASN A 749 13.28 12.66 -7.99
C ASN A 749 11.79 13.04 -8.24
N GLN A 750 10.96 12.11 -8.71
CA GLN A 750 9.53 12.34 -9.00
C GLN A 750 8.61 11.66 -8.00
N MET A 751 9.03 10.52 -7.46
CA MET A 751 8.29 9.82 -6.44
C MET A 751 8.97 9.96 -5.09
N TYR A 752 8.18 10.33 -4.08
CA TYR A 752 8.62 10.53 -2.71
C TYR A 752 7.63 9.85 -1.77
N GLN A 753 8.13 9.15 -0.76
CA GLN A 753 7.33 8.54 0.28
C GLN A 753 7.98 8.80 1.63
N ASP A 754 7.29 9.58 2.46
CA ASP A 754 7.60 9.68 3.89
C ASP A 754 7.32 8.33 4.54
N ILE A 755 8.30 7.80 5.26
CA ILE A 755 8.15 6.56 6.05
C ILE A 755 7.86 6.93 7.49
N ILE A 756 8.77 7.69 8.10
CA ILE A 756 8.68 8.09 9.50
C ILE A 756 9.28 9.48 9.71
N ASN A 757 8.59 10.31 10.47
CA ASN A 757 9.12 11.58 10.94
C ASN A 757 8.95 11.66 12.46
N VAL A 758 10.07 11.77 13.17
CA VAL A 758 10.13 11.93 14.62
C VAL A 758 10.52 13.38 14.92
N GLY A 759 9.62 14.12 15.55
CA GLY A 759 9.89 15.48 16.00
C GLY A 759 9.91 15.60 17.51
N LEU A 760 10.88 16.30 18.08
CA LEU A 760 10.90 16.69 19.49
C LEU A 760 10.64 18.20 19.59
N PHE A 761 9.89 18.61 20.59
CA PHE A 761 9.68 20.03 20.86
C PHE A 761 9.82 20.29 22.36
N ALA A 762 10.39 21.44 22.69
CA ALA A 762 10.56 21.88 24.06
C ALA A 762 10.30 23.39 24.16
N ARG A 763 9.66 23.81 25.26
CA ARG A 763 9.22 25.18 25.55
C ARG A 763 9.46 25.49 27.01
N GLY A 764 9.65 26.78 27.32
CA GLY A 764 9.90 27.26 28.69
C GLY A 764 11.21 26.79 29.33
N LEU A 765 12.07 26.02 28.65
CA LEU A 765 13.34 25.52 29.21
C LEU A 765 14.42 26.62 29.37
N GLN A 766 14.19 27.82 28.84
CA GLN A 766 15.12 28.95 28.96
C GLN A 766 15.29 29.41 30.42
N SER A 767 14.22 29.35 31.21
CA SER A 767 14.24 29.69 32.63
C SER A 767 15.15 28.76 33.45
N PHE A 768 15.29 27.50 33.03
CA PHE A 768 16.19 26.53 33.66
C PHE A 768 17.65 26.71 33.26
N ALA A 769 17.89 27.22 32.05
CA ALA A 769 19.24 27.43 31.56
C ALA A 769 19.92 28.63 32.25
N GLY A 770 19.15 29.50 32.92
CA GLY A 770 19.69 30.67 33.63
C GLY A 770 19.89 31.89 32.73
N GLU A 771 19.21 31.97 31.57
CA GLU A 771 19.00 33.25 30.90
C GLU A 771 18.02 34.08 31.76
N SER A 772 18.54 34.74 32.79
CA SER A 772 17.98 36.03 33.20
C SER A 772 18.18 37.01 32.05
N ASP A 773 17.19 37.88 31.87
CA ASP A 773 17.17 39.01 30.94
C ASP A 773 18.24 40.06 31.34
N ASP A 774 19.51 39.64 31.38
CA ASP A 774 20.64 40.48 31.76
C ASP A 774 21.24 41.10 30.51
N GLY A 775 20.80 42.33 30.24
CA GLY A 775 21.59 43.34 29.53
C GLY A 775 21.11 43.71 28.13
N ASP A 776 20.14 44.63 28.07
CA ASP A 776 20.17 45.81 27.19
C ASP A 776 19.17 46.84 27.79
N GLU A 777 19.61 47.52 28.85
CA GLU A 777 19.06 48.82 29.24
C GLU A 777 19.45 49.83 28.16
N ASP A 778 18.69 49.90 27.05
CA ASP A 778 18.57 51.06 26.15
C ASP A 778 17.65 50.71 24.96
N ASP A 779 16.34 50.57 25.22
CA ASP A 779 15.29 50.85 24.22
C ASP A 779 13.91 50.94 24.93
N GLU A 780 13.69 52.08 25.60
CA GLU A 780 12.36 52.49 26.07
C GLU A 780 11.43 52.81 24.88
N LEU A 781 10.84 51.78 24.26
CA LEU A 781 9.47 51.85 23.73
C LEU A 781 8.91 50.44 23.42
N SER A 782 8.86 49.56 24.42
CA SER A 782 7.92 48.43 24.41
C SER A 782 6.82 48.70 25.43
N THR A 783 5.71 49.24 24.93
CA THR A 783 4.46 49.40 25.69
C THR A 783 4.10 48.09 26.38
N LYS A 784 4.09 48.13 27.70
CA LYS A 784 3.47 47.20 28.66
C LYS A 784 2.39 46.31 28.01
N SER A 785 2.76 45.13 27.54
CA SER A 785 1.83 44.00 27.46
C SER A 785 1.78 43.37 28.84
N SER A 786 0.59 43.38 29.42
CA SER A 786 0.21 42.73 30.67
C SER A 786 0.97 41.44 30.97
N SER A 787 1.45 41.35 32.20
CA SER A 787 1.70 40.15 32.99
C SER A 787 0.78 38.97 32.59
N ASP A 788 1.35 37.90 32.03
CA ASP A 788 0.91 36.49 32.21
C ASP A 788 1.62 35.43 31.32
N ASP A 789 2.55 35.77 30.41
CA ASP A 789 3.13 34.76 29.50
C ASP A 789 4.59 34.34 29.82
N GLU A 790 4.86 33.86 31.04
CA GLU A 790 5.96 32.90 31.19
C GLU A 790 5.50 31.58 30.53
N GLU A 791 6.09 31.22 29.38
CA GLU A 791 5.75 29.95 28.72
C GLU A 791 5.97 28.79 29.70
N SER A 792 4.90 28.07 30.04
CA SER A 792 5.00 26.92 30.93
C SER A 792 5.95 25.87 30.33
N THR A 793 6.86 25.37 31.17
CA THR A 793 7.89 24.44 30.73
C THR A 793 7.25 23.13 30.28
N MET A 794 7.42 22.79 29.01
CA MET A 794 6.80 21.61 28.41
C MET A 794 7.75 21.02 27.37
N ALA A 795 7.84 19.70 27.33
CA ALA A 795 8.45 18.99 26.22
C ALA A 795 7.59 17.82 25.77
N GLY A 796 7.74 17.46 24.49
CA GLY A 796 7.02 16.35 23.92
C GLY A 796 7.60 15.90 22.59
N MET A 797 6.96 14.89 22.04
CA MET A 797 7.31 14.24 20.79
C MET A 797 6.11 14.22 19.84
N THR A 798 6.38 14.47 18.57
CA THR A 798 5.45 14.28 17.47
C THR A 798 5.93 13.12 16.60
N LEU A 799 5.01 12.28 16.17
CA LEU A 799 5.31 11.15 15.31
C LEU A 799 4.42 11.22 14.08
N HIS A 800 5.02 11.14 12.90
CA HIS A 800 4.29 10.90 11.65
C HIS A 800 4.71 9.57 11.07
N VAL A 801 3.73 8.81 10.59
CA VAL A 801 3.93 7.54 9.92
C VAL A 801 3.19 7.59 8.59
N LEU A 802 3.86 7.26 7.48
CA LEU A 802 3.31 7.33 6.12
C LEU A 802 2.67 8.69 5.76
N GLY A 803 3.17 9.79 6.33
CA GLY A 803 2.64 11.14 6.14
C GLY A 803 1.41 11.46 7.01
N GLN A 804 0.99 10.58 7.91
CA GLN A 804 -0.09 10.85 8.85
C GLN A 804 0.45 11.24 10.23
N GLN A 805 -0.01 12.37 10.75
CA GLN A 805 0.31 12.83 12.10
C GLN A 805 -0.42 11.94 13.12
N LEU A 806 0.31 11.38 14.08
CA LEU A 806 -0.24 10.73 15.26
C LEU A 806 -0.42 11.75 16.41
N ARG A 807 -1.17 11.36 17.45
CA ARG A 807 -1.33 12.19 18.65
C ARG A 807 0.06 12.52 19.23
N PRO A 808 0.38 13.80 19.45
CA PRO A 808 1.61 14.18 20.14
C PRO A 808 1.67 13.58 21.55
N LEU A 809 2.83 13.06 21.91
CA LEU A 809 3.12 12.61 23.26
C LEU A 809 3.75 13.76 24.04
N ILE A 810 3.28 14.02 25.26
CA ILE A 810 3.85 15.04 26.13
C ILE A 810 4.63 14.32 27.22
N PHE A 811 5.91 14.66 27.40
CA PHE A 811 6.75 14.07 28.44
C PHE A 811 6.49 14.72 29.80
N PHE A 812 6.36 16.04 29.82
CA PHE A 812 6.02 16.82 31.01
C PHE A 812 5.38 18.14 30.60
N ARG A 813 4.53 18.71 31.47
CA ARG A 813 3.74 19.92 31.23
C ARG A 813 4.12 21.10 32.12
N SER A 814 4.89 20.84 33.18
CA SER A 814 5.26 21.83 34.18
C SER A 814 6.65 21.60 34.77
N THR A 815 7.20 22.65 35.35
CA THR A 815 8.49 22.63 36.06
C THR A 815 8.46 21.60 37.18
N SER A 816 7.36 21.51 37.92
CA SER A 816 7.17 20.54 38.99
C SER A 816 7.16 19.09 38.50
N GLU A 817 6.56 18.82 37.35
CA GLU A 817 6.51 17.48 36.75
C GLU A 817 7.88 17.07 36.20
N LEU A 818 8.56 17.97 35.50
CA LEU A 818 9.96 17.78 35.07
C LEU A 818 10.87 17.49 36.26
N MET A 819 10.83 18.32 37.30
CA MET A 819 11.62 18.09 38.50
C MET A 819 11.23 16.76 39.15
N GLY A 820 9.95 16.42 39.21
CA GLY A 820 9.49 15.11 39.65
C GLY A 820 10.17 13.95 38.92
N HIS A 821 10.29 14.02 37.59
CA HIS A 821 11.03 13.03 36.80
C HIS A 821 12.53 12.99 37.12
N VAL A 822 13.16 14.16 37.27
CA VAL A 822 14.58 14.29 37.63
C VAL A 822 14.86 13.69 39.02
N TRP A 823 14.06 14.02 40.03
CA TRP A 823 14.24 13.54 41.40
C TRP A 823 13.90 12.06 41.58
N SER A 824 12.92 11.56 40.83
CA SER A 824 12.53 10.14 40.86
C SER A 824 13.47 9.24 40.04
N GLY A 825 14.32 9.82 39.18
CA GLY A 825 15.16 9.06 38.26
C GLY A 825 14.36 8.28 37.22
N THR A 826 13.06 8.57 37.04
CA THR A 826 12.16 7.80 36.16
C THR A 826 12.49 7.94 34.67
N GLY A 827 13.28 8.96 34.29
CA GLY A 827 13.78 9.14 32.93
C GLY A 827 15.08 8.37 32.64
N SER A 828 15.78 7.88 33.66
CA SER A 828 17.11 7.25 33.50
C SER A 828 17.07 5.82 32.99
N GLU A 829 15.90 5.16 33.04
CA GLU A 829 15.70 3.86 32.41
C GLU A 829 15.03 4.02 31.04
N PRO A 830 15.40 3.21 30.03
CA PRO A 830 14.79 3.28 28.71
C PRO A 830 13.32 2.88 28.79
N THR A 831 12.44 3.85 28.57
CA THR A 831 10.99 3.67 28.61
C THR A 831 10.40 3.56 27.20
N SER A 832 9.50 2.59 27.00
CA SER A 832 8.79 2.41 25.74
C SER A 832 7.76 3.50 25.51
N VAL A 833 7.90 4.22 24.40
CA VAL A 833 6.99 5.29 24.02
C VAL A 833 5.95 4.82 23.01
N PHE A 834 6.36 4.07 21.99
CA PHE A 834 5.46 3.59 20.95
C PHE A 834 5.92 2.24 20.38
N ARG A 835 5.02 1.27 20.37
CA ARG A 835 5.24 -0.09 19.85
C ARG A 835 4.05 -0.54 19.03
N ALA A 836 4.27 -0.86 17.75
CA ALA A 836 3.21 -1.36 16.87
C ALA A 836 3.78 -2.16 15.68
N ASN A 837 3.01 -3.15 15.22
CA ASN A 837 3.20 -3.81 13.94
C ASN A 837 2.28 -3.17 12.90
N LEU A 838 2.87 -2.54 11.89
CA LEU A 838 2.17 -1.75 10.89
C LEU A 838 2.24 -2.43 9.52
N LEU A 839 1.11 -2.55 8.84
CA LEU A 839 1.06 -3.09 7.48
C LEU A 839 1.29 -1.94 6.49
N LEU A 840 2.51 -1.81 5.96
CA LEU A 840 2.91 -0.76 4.99
C LEU A 840 2.40 -0.99 3.57
N ALA A 841 2.35 -2.26 3.14
CA ALA A 841 1.91 -2.63 1.80
C ALA A 841 1.01 -3.85 1.85
N ASP A 842 -0.07 -3.80 1.08
CA ASP A 842 -1.04 -4.89 1.00
C ASP A 842 -1.67 -4.92 -0.39
N TYR A 843 -1.02 -5.65 -1.28
CA TYR A 843 -1.47 -5.85 -2.65
C TYR A 843 -1.82 -7.33 -2.84
N LEU A 844 -3.00 -7.56 -3.41
CA LEU A 844 -3.47 -8.85 -3.86
C LEU A 844 -4.17 -8.65 -5.21
N ASP A 845 -3.80 -9.45 -6.19
CA ASP A 845 -4.38 -9.39 -7.53
C ASP A 845 -4.45 -10.80 -8.11
N VAL A 846 -5.56 -11.11 -8.75
CA VAL A 846 -5.81 -12.41 -9.38
C VAL A 846 -6.12 -12.14 -10.84
N LYS A 847 -5.21 -12.57 -11.72
CA LYS A 847 -5.30 -12.30 -13.16
C LYS A 847 -5.36 -13.59 -13.97
N PRO A 848 -6.27 -13.68 -14.96
CA PRO A 848 -6.26 -14.77 -15.92
C PRO A 848 -5.10 -14.61 -16.91
N LEU A 849 -4.41 -15.71 -17.18
CA LEU A 849 -3.37 -15.82 -18.20
C LEU A 849 -3.99 -16.21 -19.55
N ILE A 850 -3.26 -15.95 -20.64
CA ILE A 850 -3.69 -16.28 -22.01
C ILE A 850 -4.01 -17.77 -22.21
N ASN A 851 -3.42 -18.64 -21.38
CA ASN A 851 -3.63 -20.09 -21.40
C ASN A 851 -4.72 -20.58 -20.42
N GLY A 852 -5.46 -19.66 -19.77
CA GLY A 852 -6.58 -19.97 -18.88
C GLY A 852 -6.21 -20.21 -17.42
N PHE A 853 -4.92 -20.34 -17.07
CA PHE A 853 -4.55 -20.44 -15.66
C PHE A 853 -4.67 -19.09 -14.97
N LEU A 854 -4.97 -19.09 -13.67
CA LEU A 854 -5.02 -17.88 -12.86
C LEU A 854 -3.71 -17.71 -12.11
N VAL A 855 -3.12 -16.52 -12.23
CA VAL A 855 -1.98 -16.10 -11.41
C VAL A 855 -2.47 -15.25 -10.25
N GLU A 856 -2.21 -15.72 -9.03
CA GLU A 856 -2.37 -14.93 -7.81
C GLU A 856 -1.05 -14.21 -7.51
N GLN A 857 -1.12 -12.89 -7.47
CA GLN A 857 -0.01 -12.00 -7.18
C GLN A 857 -0.24 -11.33 -5.84
N THR A 858 0.72 -11.45 -4.93
CA THR A 858 0.63 -10.83 -3.61
C THR A 858 1.90 -10.03 -3.33
N LEU A 859 1.76 -8.85 -2.72
CA LEU A 859 2.86 -8.10 -2.10
C LEU A 859 2.40 -7.61 -0.74
N LYS A 860 3.10 -8.01 0.31
CA LYS A 860 2.83 -7.61 1.69
C LYS A 860 4.08 -6.96 2.27
N GLY A 861 3.90 -5.81 2.91
CA GLY A 861 4.98 -5.07 3.56
C GLY A 861 4.62 -4.79 4.99
N VAL A 862 5.52 -5.12 5.93
CA VAL A 862 5.32 -4.91 7.36
C VAL A 862 6.45 -4.04 7.89
N PHE A 863 6.08 -3.12 8.77
CA PHE A 863 6.99 -2.33 9.55
C PHE A 863 6.65 -2.49 11.02
N SER A 864 7.53 -3.15 11.75
CA SER A 864 7.47 -3.22 13.20
C SER A 864 8.36 -2.14 13.79
N ILE A 865 7.81 -1.34 14.69
CA ILE A 865 8.52 -0.24 15.34
C ILE A 865 8.48 -0.39 16.86
N ASP A 866 9.62 -0.09 17.48
CA ASP A 866 9.80 0.05 18.92
C ASP A 866 10.64 1.31 19.21
N LEU A 867 9.99 2.34 19.75
CA LEU A 867 10.61 3.60 20.12
C LEU A 867 10.76 3.66 21.63
N ASN A 868 12.01 3.67 22.09
CA ASN A 868 12.38 3.78 23.50
C ASN A 868 13.10 5.11 23.74
N GLY A 869 12.82 5.77 24.87
CA GLY A 869 13.46 7.02 25.26
C GLY A 869 14.08 6.93 26.64
N GLU A 870 15.28 7.50 26.76
CA GLU A 870 16.00 7.67 28.02
C GLU A 870 16.51 9.11 28.11
N ILE A 871 16.37 9.71 29.29
CA ILE A 871 16.83 11.06 29.60
C ILE A 871 17.45 11.08 30.99
N GLN A 872 18.72 11.44 31.04
CA GLN A 872 19.48 11.70 32.27
C GLN A 872 19.78 13.19 32.36
N ILE A 873 19.44 13.80 33.49
CA ILE A 873 19.68 15.22 33.76
C ILE A 873 20.41 15.34 35.08
N SER A 874 21.58 15.99 35.08
CA SER A 874 22.31 16.34 36.30
C SER A 874 22.36 17.85 36.46
N ILE A 875 21.57 18.37 37.40
CA ILE A 875 21.58 19.80 37.73
C ILE A 875 22.89 20.20 38.41
N TRP A 876 23.48 19.30 39.21
CA TRP A 876 24.75 19.54 39.91
C TRP A 876 25.93 19.64 38.96
N ASN A 877 26.01 18.71 37.98
CA ASN A 877 27.06 18.72 36.97
C ASN A 877 26.72 19.62 35.77
N ARG A 878 25.53 20.23 35.76
CA ARG A 878 24.99 21.09 34.70
C ARG A 878 25.07 20.47 33.30
N ASN A 879 24.76 19.18 33.22
CA ASN A 879 24.74 18.44 31.97
C ASN A 879 23.49 17.57 31.84
N SER A 880 23.18 17.19 30.59
CA SER A 880 22.12 16.25 30.26
C SER A 880 22.59 15.32 29.15
N HIS A 881 22.22 14.06 29.29
CA HIS A 881 22.37 13.03 28.27
C HIS A 881 20.99 12.49 27.94
N SER A 882 20.63 12.44 26.66
CA SER A 882 19.42 11.76 26.22
C SER A 882 19.72 10.84 25.06
N ASN A 883 19.05 9.68 25.07
CA ASN A 883 19.13 8.69 24.02
C ASN A 883 17.72 8.26 23.61
N VAL A 884 17.34 8.60 22.38
CA VAL A 884 16.12 8.08 21.76
C VAL A 884 16.51 6.95 20.83
N GLN A 885 16.21 5.72 21.26
CA GLN A 885 16.48 4.51 20.50
C GLN A 885 15.25 4.13 19.67
N THR A 886 15.38 4.24 18.36
CA THR A 886 14.35 3.77 17.43
C THR A 886 14.79 2.46 16.82
N LYS A 887 14.14 1.36 17.20
CA LYS A 887 14.31 0.05 16.58
C LYS A 887 13.19 -0.17 15.58
N GLY A 888 13.54 -0.59 14.38
CA GLY A 888 12.59 -0.85 13.30
C GLY A 888 12.94 -2.09 12.53
N ALA A 889 11.97 -2.97 12.29
CA ALA A 889 12.11 -4.09 11.36
C ALA A 889 11.17 -3.89 10.18
N ILE A 890 11.72 -3.97 8.97
CA ILE A 890 10.96 -3.90 7.72
C ILE A 890 11.05 -5.25 7.04
N LEU A 891 9.89 -5.78 6.63
CA LEU A 891 9.80 -7.02 5.87
C LEU A 891 8.81 -6.85 4.70
N PHE A 892 9.32 -6.97 3.48
CA PHE A 892 8.51 -7.11 2.29
C PHE A 892 8.52 -8.56 1.82
N GLN A 893 7.35 -9.07 1.49
CA GLN A 893 7.13 -10.40 0.96
C GLN A 893 6.22 -10.30 -0.26
N GLY A 894 6.76 -10.65 -1.43
CA GLY A 894 5.98 -10.78 -2.66
C GLY A 894 5.90 -12.23 -3.11
N SER A 895 4.80 -12.63 -3.73
CA SER A 895 4.67 -13.94 -4.36
C SER A 895 3.81 -13.90 -5.62
N GLN A 896 4.18 -14.74 -6.58
CA GLN A 896 3.33 -15.15 -7.68
C GLN A 896 3.07 -16.64 -7.55
N GLU A 897 1.80 -17.03 -7.59
CA GLU A 897 1.37 -18.41 -7.41
C GLU A 897 0.35 -18.77 -8.49
N ILE A 898 0.55 -19.93 -9.10
CA ILE A 898 -0.42 -20.59 -9.97
C ILE A 898 -0.81 -21.88 -9.27
N TYR A 899 -2.10 -22.06 -9.09
CA TYR A 899 -2.68 -23.22 -8.44
C TYR A 899 -3.69 -23.85 -9.38
N ALA A 900 -3.54 -25.16 -9.59
CA ALA A 900 -4.40 -26.01 -10.39
C ALA A 900 -4.74 -27.28 -9.59
N ALA A 901 -6.01 -27.48 -9.27
CA ALA A 901 -6.53 -28.58 -8.50
C ALA A 901 -7.60 -29.31 -9.31
N THR A 902 -7.32 -30.58 -9.55
CA THR A 902 -8.21 -31.56 -10.16
C THR A 902 -8.67 -32.51 -9.06
N ASP A 903 -9.82 -33.17 -9.20
CA ASP A 903 -10.40 -34.08 -8.19
C ASP A 903 -9.42 -35.14 -7.64
N ARG A 904 -8.40 -35.48 -8.42
CA ARG A 904 -7.38 -36.47 -8.06
C ARG A 904 -6.03 -35.89 -7.66
N THR A 905 -5.72 -34.62 -8.00
CA THR A 905 -4.36 -34.09 -7.92
C THR A 905 -4.21 -32.60 -7.75
N LYS A 906 -3.08 -32.22 -7.14
CA LYS A 906 -2.69 -30.84 -6.89
C LYS A 906 -1.44 -30.52 -7.69
N THR A 907 -1.53 -29.50 -8.51
CA THR A 907 -0.41 -28.92 -9.24
C THR A 907 -0.27 -27.46 -8.84
N SER A 908 0.90 -27.07 -8.35
CA SER A 908 1.16 -25.69 -7.98
C SER A 908 2.57 -25.27 -8.33
N ALA A 909 2.70 -24.04 -8.81
CA ALA A 909 3.98 -23.38 -9.01
C ALA A 909 3.91 -22.03 -8.30
N LYS A 910 4.77 -21.86 -7.29
CA LYS A 910 4.83 -20.63 -6.50
C LYS A 910 6.24 -20.14 -6.40
N LYS A 911 6.40 -18.85 -6.62
CA LYS A 911 7.65 -18.16 -6.36
C LYS A 911 7.40 -17.01 -5.42
N MET A 912 8.23 -16.93 -4.39
CA MET A 912 8.16 -15.96 -3.34
C MET A 912 9.52 -15.29 -3.18
N PHE A 913 9.53 -13.97 -3.14
CA PHE A 913 10.68 -13.20 -2.71
C PHE A 913 10.35 -12.53 -1.38
N SER A 914 11.33 -12.44 -0.50
CA SER A 914 11.21 -11.68 0.73
C SER A 914 12.50 -10.93 0.98
N PHE A 915 12.41 -9.65 1.23
CA PHE A 915 13.55 -8.85 1.65
C PHE A 915 13.20 -8.04 2.89
N GLY A 916 14.18 -7.89 3.78
CA GLY A 916 13.97 -7.19 5.03
C GLY A 916 15.25 -6.92 5.78
N ALA A 917 15.14 -6.00 6.74
CA ALA A 917 16.22 -5.59 7.61
C ALA A 917 15.67 -5.21 8.98
N GLU A 918 16.45 -5.53 10.01
CA GLU A 918 16.32 -4.95 11.34
C GLU A 918 17.31 -3.79 11.41
N ALA A 919 16.84 -2.59 11.72
CA ALA A 919 17.68 -1.42 11.88
C ALA A 919 17.41 -0.79 13.25
N GLN A 920 18.47 -0.22 13.81
CA GLN A 920 18.39 0.61 15.01
C GLN A 920 19.00 1.97 14.68
N LEU A 921 18.37 3.02 15.17
CA LEU A 921 18.89 4.38 15.12
C LEU A 921 18.92 4.93 16.54
N ASN A 922 20.08 5.38 16.98
CA ASN A 922 20.24 6.05 18.26
C ASN A 922 20.44 7.54 18.00
N PHE A 923 19.49 8.32 18.50
CA PHE A 923 19.57 9.77 18.52
C PHE A 923 20.07 10.19 19.90
N ILE A 924 21.36 10.52 19.98
CA ILE A 924 22.04 10.89 21.21
C ILE A 924 22.16 12.41 21.23
N THR A 925 21.73 13.02 22.33
CA THR A 925 21.90 14.46 22.56
C THR A 925 22.59 14.66 23.89
N ASP A 926 23.79 15.23 23.82
CA ASP A 926 24.55 15.69 24.97
C ASP A 926 24.44 17.21 25.04
N PHE A 927 24.05 17.69 26.21
CA PHE A 927 23.85 19.11 26.48
C PHE A 927 24.63 19.51 27.73
N ASP A 928 25.54 20.45 27.58
CA ASP A 928 26.33 21.05 28.66
C ASP A 928 25.96 22.53 28.79
N PHE A 929 25.32 22.85 29.91
CA PHE A 929 24.85 24.18 30.26
C PHE A 929 25.67 24.83 31.36
N TYR A 930 26.95 24.46 31.47
CA TYR A 930 27.85 25.06 32.47
C TYR A 930 28.21 26.53 32.18
N SER A 931 28.54 26.87 30.93
CA SER A 931 28.98 28.22 30.53
C SER A 931 28.32 28.66 29.22
N SER A 932 27.86 29.91 29.13
CA SER A 932 27.34 30.50 27.90
C SER A 932 28.48 30.79 26.89
N PRO A 933 28.34 30.47 25.59
CA PRO A 933 27.18 29.83 24.96
C PRO A 933 27.11 28.32 25.30
N TYR A 934 25.89 27.82 25.54
CA TYR A 934 25.68 26.41 25.85
C TYR A 934 26.21 25.51 24.72
N ARG A 935 26.75 24.36 25.12
CA ARG A 935 27.31 23.38 24.19
C ARG A 935 26.29 22.27 24.00
N ILE A 936 25.95 22.03 22.74
CA ILE A 936 25.04 20.97 22.34
C ILE A 936 25.75 20.10 21.31
N CYS A 937 25.77 18.80 21.55
CA CYS A 937 26.23 17.81 20.60
C CYS A 937 25.10 16.83 20.30
N ILE A 938 24.68 16.81 19.04
CA ILE A 938 23.69 15.87 18.54
C ILE A 938 24.41 14.84 17.68
N GLN A 939 24.20 13.56 17.95
CA GLN A 939 24.75 12.45 17.21
C GLN A 939 23.65 11.51 16.76
N ILE A 940 23.66 11.15 15.48
CA ILE A 940 22.77 10.14 14.92
C ILE A 940 23.64 8.98 14.50
N THR A 941 23.53 7.87 15.24
CA THR A 941 24.35 6.68 15.02
C THR A 941 23.47 5.52 14.58
N GLN A 942 23.95 4.79 13.60
CA GLN A 942 23.36 3.56 13.09
C GLN A 942 24.36 2.43 13.32
N PRO A 943 24.05 1.44 14.16
CA PRO A 943 24.90 0.27 14.33
C PRO A 943 24.84 -0.62 13.08
N GLU A 944 25.78 -1.56 12.99
CA GLU A 944 25.80 -2.51 11.89
C GLU A 944 24.55 -3.41 11.91
N PHE A 945 24.03 -3.71 10.72
CA PHE A 945 22.88 -4.59 10.59
C PHE A 945 22.92 -5.38 9.28
N ILE A 946 22.06 -6.39 9.19
CA ILE A 946 22.04 -7.33 8.07
C ILE A 946 20.77 -7.13 7.24
N PHE A 947 20.95 -6.78 5.97
CA PHE A 947 19.88 -6.81 4.98
C PHE A 947 19.79 -8.22 4.38
N ARG A 948 18.64 -8.87 4.49
CA ARG A 948 18.42 -10.25 4.03
C ARG A 948 17.48 -10.24 2.83
N HIS A 949 17.88 -10.86 1.73
CA HIS A 949 17.03 -11.17 0.57
C HIS A 949 16.95 -12.69 0.41
N ASN A 950 15.76 -13.24 0.58
CA ASN A 950 15.48 -14.66 0.34
C ASN A 950 14.55 -14.83 -0.85
N THR A 951 14.87 -15.79 -1.72
CA THR A 951 14.00 -16.26 -2.80
C THR A 951 13.61 -17.69 -2.50
N ARG A 952 12.32 -17.99 -2.52
CA ARG A 952 11.77 -19.33 -2.31
C ARG A 952 10.97 -19.72 -3.54
N LYS A 953 11.27 -20.89 -4.08
CA LYS A 953 10.53 -21.51 -5.19
C LYS A 953 9.89 -22.78 -4.66
N TYR A 954 8.61 -22.96 -4.98
CA TYR A 954 7.82 -24.12 -4.61
C TYR A 954 7.21 -24.71 -5.88
N GLU A 955 7.34 -26.03 -6.00
CA GLU A 955 6.84 -26.80 -7.13
C GLU A 955 6.13 -28.03 -6.60
N GLN A 956 4.94 -28.28 -7.10
CA GLN A 956 4.14 -29.45 -6.81
C GLN A 956 3.50 -29.89 -8.12
N VAL A 957 3.75 -31.12 -8.53
CA VAL A 957 3.14 -31.71 -9.73
C VAL A 957 2.74 -33.12 -9.35
N HIS A 958 1.44 -33.41 -9.32
CA HIS A 958 0.92 -34.76 -9.09
C HIS A 958 1.42 -35.45 -7.80
N SER A 959 1.80 -34.70 -6.76
CA SER A 959 2.32 -35.27 -5.51
C SER A 959 1.80 -34.49 -4.31
N ASP A 960 1.68 -35.15 -3.16
CA ASP A 960 1.47 -34.48 -1.87
C ASP A 960 2.76 -33.78 -1.38
N HIS A 961 3.92 -34.12 -1.95
CA HIS A 961 5.19 -33.54 -1.59
C HIS A 961 5.42 -32.20 -2.32
N LEU A 962 5.53 -31.14 -1.53
CA LEU A 962 5.86 -29.79 -2.02
C LEU A 962 7.38 -29.63 -2.12
N HIS A 963 7.93 -29.65 -3.34
CA HIS A 963 9.35 -29.38 -3.54
C HIS A 963 9.65 -27.91 -3.30
N ARG A 964 10.60 -27.64 -2.40
CA ARG A 964 10.98 -26.28 -2.01
C ARG A 964 12.46 -26.06 -2.22
N ARG A 965 12.78 -24.95 -2.89
CA ARG A 965 14.15 -24.45 -3.05
C ARG A 965 14.25 -23.06 -2.44
N ILE A 966 15.28 -22.83 -1.64
CA ILE A 966 15.49 -21.57 -0.95
C ILE A 966 16.88 -21.06 -1.31
N HIS A 967 16.93 -19.87 -1.90
CA HIS A 967 18.15 -19.11 -2.06
C HIS A 967 18.16 -17.98 -1.04
N ARG A 968 19.27 -17.83 -0.29
CA ARG A 968 19.42 -16.79 0.73
C ARG A 968 20.62 -15.92 0.37
N ARG A 969 20.43 -14.61 0.36
CA ARG A 969 21.49 -13.61 0.22
C ARG A 969 21.42 -12.69 1.42
N SER A 970 22.55 -12.42 2.05
CA SER A 970 22.64 -11.49 3.18
C SER A 970 23.76 -10.50 2.90
N TYR A 971 23.45 -9.21 3.09
CA TYR A 971 24.39 -8.12 2.92
C TYR A 971 24.59 -7.45 4.28
N LYS A 972 25.84 -7.30 4.70
CA LYS A 972 26.18 -6.59 5.93
C LYS A 972 26.29 -5.11 5.61
N ILE A 973 25.48 -4.29 6.29
CA ILE A 973 25.55 -2.84 6.20
C ILE A 973 26.39 -2.36 7.39
N PRO A 974 27.50 -1.63 7.15
CA PRO A 974 28.40 -1.21 8.22
C PRO A 974 27.73 -0.16 9.11
N ALA A 975 28.25 -0.03 10.33
CA ALA A 975 27.85 1.05 11.22
C ALA A 975 28.22 2.41 10.61
N LYS A 976 27.35 3.40 10.80
CA LYS A 976 27.52 4.77 10.27
C LYS A 976 27.09 5.80 11.30
N SER A 977 27.75 6.95 11.26
CA SER A 977 27.33 8.16 11.96
C SER A 977 26.98 9.21 10.92
N TYR A 978 25.83 9.85 11.06
CA TYR A 978 25.34 10.82 10.08
C TYR A 978 25.83 12.23 10.40
N MET A 979 26.41 12.89 9.40
CA MET A 979 26.88 14.27 9.53
C MET A 979 25.71 15.25 9.58
N LEU A 980 25.71 16.14 10.57
CA LEU A 980 24.72 17.21 10.70
C LEU A 980 25.24 18.52 10.08
N ASN A 981 24.95 19.68 10.68
CA ASN A 981 25.58 20.93 10.30
C ASN A 981 27.00 21.04 10.88
N ARG A 982 27.81 21.88 10.23
CA ARG A 982 29.19 22.14 10.62
C ARG A 982 29.29 22.61 12.08
N ASP A 983 28.40 23.49 12.53
CA ASP A 983 28.44 24.01 13.89
C ASP A 983 28.22 22.91 14.94
N ASN A 984 27.33 21.95 14.66
CA ASN A 984 27.15 20.79 15.55
C ASN A 984 28.40 19.91 15.57
N SER A 985 29.06 19.67 14.42
CA SER A 985 30.31 18.91 14.38
C SER A 985 31.43 19.59 15.17
N GLU A 986 31.56 20.91 15.10
CA GLU A 986 32.52 21.68 15.88
C GLU A 986 32.21 21.61 17.39
N MET A 987 30.94 21.70 17.79
CA MET A 987 30.52 21.53 19.19
C MET A 987 30.80 20.13 19.73
N CYS A 988 30.46 19.09 18.96
CA CYS A 988 30.75 17.71 19.31
C CYS A 988 32.26 17.46 19.46
N ALA A 989 33.09 18.05 18.60
CA ALA A 989 34.54 17.96 18.71
C ALA A 989 35.06 18.61 19.99
N MET A 990 34.49 19.76 20.40
CA MET A 990 34.86 20.42 21.66
C MET A 990 34.45 19.61 22.89
N MET A 991 33.27 18.97 22.86
CA MET A 991 32.79 18.15 23.98
C MET A 991 33.60 16.84 24.12
N ASN A 992 33.95 16.19 23.01
CA ASN A 992 34.72 14.94 23.03
C ASN A 992 36.24 15.16 23.22
N GLY A 993 36.74 16.37 22.95
CA GLY A 993 38.18 16.68 22.98
C GLY A 993 38.83 16.70 24.36
N ASN A 994 38.03 16.73 25.44
CA ASN A 994 38.55 16.81 26.81
C ASN A 994 38.90 15.45 27.45
N ASP A 995 38.46 14.33 26.88
CA ASP A 995 38.73 12.99 27.43
C ASP A 995 40.14 12.47 27.12
N ASN A 996 40.88 13.10 26.19
CA ASN A 996 42.21 12.68 25.78
C ASN A 996 43.38 13.40 26.48
N ASN A 997 43.12 14.30 27.44
CA ASN A 997 44.18 14.94 28.24
C ASN A 997 44.54 14.20 29.53
N GLY A 998 44.02 12.97 29.71
CA GLY A 998 44.44 12.03 30.73
C GLY A 998 45.61 11.14 30.27
N GLY A 999 46.78 11.74 30.05
CA GLY A 999 48.07 11.02 30.05
C GLY A 999 48.67 10.68 28.69
N ILE A 1000 49.39 11.63 28.09
CA ILE A 1000 50.56 11.30 27.26
C ILE A 1000 51.69 12.28 27.61
N ASN A 1001 52.55 11.83 28.53
CA ASN A 1001 53.91 12.36 28.61
C ASN A 1001 54.67 11.92 27.35
N GLY A 1002 55.06 12.89 26.54
CA GLY A 1002 56.33 12.90 25.81
C GLY A 1002 56.54 11.90 24.67
N GLY A 1003 56.66 12.45 23.45
CA GLY A 1003 57.73 12.01 22.55
C GLY A 1003 57.32 11.47 21.18
N ASN A 1004 57.55 12.34 20.18
CA ASN A 1004 57.94 12.02 18.80
C ASN A 1004 57.03 11.16 17.91
N GLY A 1005 56.43 11.86 16.94
CA GLY A 1005 56.82 11.67 15.54
C GLY A 1005 55.87 10.83 14.68
N GLY A 1006 55.35 11.46 13.62
CA GLY A 1006 55.03 10.76 12.38
C GLY A 1006 53.61 10.95 11.85
N GLN A 1007 53.54 11.75 10.77
CA GLN A 1007 52.67 11.58 9.60
C GLN A 1007 51.19 12.01 9.70
N GLU A 1008 50.96 13.20 9.13
CA GLU A 1008 49.69 13.62 8.56
C GLU A 1008 49.27 12.66 7.43
N ASP A 1009 48.27 11.82 7.68
CA ASP A 1009 47.53 11.16 6.61
C ASP A 1009 46.21 11.92 6.38
N ASN A 1010 46.29 12.85 5.43
CA ASN A 1010 45.14 13.45 4.77
C ASN A 1010 44.41 12.36 3.94
N PHE A 1011 43.39 11.73 4.52
CA PHE A 1011 42.41 10.94 3.77
C PHE A 1011 41.05 11.65 3.76
N PHE A 1012 41.00 12.75 3.02
CA PHE A 1012 39.75 13.23 2.41
C PHE A 1012 39.74 12.77 0.95
N SER A 1013 39.10 11.64 0.66
CA SER A 1013 38.62 11.36 -0.69
C SER A 1013 37.11 11.54 -0.71
N PHE A 1014 36.67 12.59 -1.39
CA PHE A 1014 35.31 12.68 -1.91
C PHE A 1014 35.16 11.63 -3.02
N ASP A 1015 34.19 10.75 -2.87
CA ASP A 1015 33.50 10.06 -3.96
C ASP A 1015 32.01 9.96 -3.63
#